data_AF-A0A3D0M3F6-F1
#
_entry.id   AF-A0A3D0M3F6-F1
#
_cell.length_a   1.000
_cell.length_b   1.000
_cell.length_c   1.000
_cell.angle_alpha   90.00
_cell.angle_beta   90.00
_cell.angle_gamma   90.00
#
_symmetry.space_group_name_H-M   'P 1'
#
loop_
_entity.id
_entity.type
_entity.pdbx_description
1 polymer ?
#
loop_
_entity_poly.entity_id
_entity_poly.type
_entity_poly.pdbx_seq_one_letter_code
_entity_poly.pdbx_strand_id
1 'polypeptide(L)'
;MAIRTLEYCASLNGVTPATEQNAGVAGEHNATNVVIKLSAELLSAVCSDRIFYRFEFLDGFDQYDTTENSTFDTDSDFVSIDLPNGWTSSGGLAILRLVIAKLGLDNKEEMVLYSLPCRLFFESRSHGVGTTPQSVEKGLSGFIADANQITSDAQAATLSATSAAQSAMSAYNNASAAASNANAMALSADVQSKAAQQAAGIATNAAEMANTAATAADSAASYANSAANLAKEKAEKADIATDSAISLTTRADAAAANAAAAMESINAVDGIVGGDGGGHYSPVTVIDSLREESAGVKLQRIIMDTAWWAHHDIILAAREIGYERTANGLRKKVGDGVKKWSELPYAIDAEVIDQANRIRGRYASRLCGMASHDTLISLTDSADASDFTSVKVLGKSTQDGIPATDAPLPVTGVTPTKVSVRGKNWIGYNNSLPYTNLGVKLTYSNGTYTLSGTSAGYPYKSIYTIPANTLRGTYRLSKTVARGTDAAYIRIIDRTVTPAVPYSESVYATPFTMNGIHNELQVEIACSAGITYNESFYIQLELGSTNTAYEAYTGTDYQLPALSALHRIGSIADSYDAVSGLETRNIGIETFDGTESFINPTLSPNTIRFQYPYAPVKYSPGTGLSTHFVFSIPSYLSDIEGFFIGGSPDIFFRIHKNRIGYVDGDTDLQMITKFKAWLAAQSTDGTPLKVYYQLAAPTTTQHAAQTIPQPHLNANIFTGIDAPISIDYSRDIASWLQQKSDKVQETWITPTLINGWKIQTEVAPHVGYFKDSMGIVHMRGFVTGGAAGTIIFNLPEGYRPAQISRWAVYATAAFGSISIVSNGAVYFMSGANTRVSLNEISFRAEG
;
A
#
# COMPACT_ATOMS: atom_id res chain seq x y z
N MET A 1 5.85 -74.80 58.87
CA MET A 1 6.49 -75.16 57.59
C MET A 1 7.98 -74.99 57.77
N ALA A 2 8.79 -75.99 57.41
CA ALA A 2 10.23 -75.81 57.40
C ALA A 2 10.59 -74.92 56.18
N ILE A 3 11.28 -73.80 56.41
CA ILE A 3 11.82 -72.96 55.34
C ILE A 3 12.90 -73.78 54.61
N ARG A 4 12.85 -73.81 53.28
CA ARG A 4 13.83 -74.51 52.45
C ARG A 4 15.07 -73.63 52.35
N THR A 5 16.24 -74.12 52.76
CA THR A 5 17.48 -73.34 52.68
C THR A 5 18.32 -73.80 51.49
N LEU A 6 18.68 -72.88 50.60
CA LEU A 6 19.66 -73.09 49.54
C LEU A 6 20.96 -72.41 49.93
N GLU A 7 22.06 -73.15 49.92
CA GLU A 7 23.38 -72.61 50.24
C GLU A 7 24.20 -72.40 48.96
N TYR A 8 24.80 -71.21 48.86
CA TYR A 8 25.84 -70.86 47.90
C TYR A 8 27.07 -70.35 48.65
N CYS A 9 28.24 -70.52 48.04
CA CYS A 9 29.50 -69.93 48.49
C CYS A 9 29.96 -68.90 47.45
N ALA A 10 30.08 -67.64 47.86
CA ALA A 10 30.60 -66.54 47.06
C ALA A 10 32.07 -66.27 47.40
N SER A 11 32.88 -66.11 46.37
CA SER A 11 34.29 -65.73 46.46
C SER A 11 34.60 -64.63 45.44
N LEU A 12 35.82 -64.11 45.47
CA LEU A 12 36.32 -63.17 44.45
C LEU A 12 36.27 -63.74 43.02
N ASN A 13 36.22 -65.07 42.87
CA ASN A 13 36.21 -65.76 41.58
C ASN A 13 34.80 -66.19 41.11
N GLY A 14 33.73 -65.89 41.87
CA GLY A 14 32.35 -66.24 41.53
C GLY A 14 31.62 -67.05 42.61
N VAL A 15 30.53 -67.70 42.21
CA VAL A 15 29.59 -68.41 43.10
C VAL A 15 29.63 -69.92 42.85
N THR A 16 29.59 -70.72 43.92
CA THR A 16 29.49 -72.19 43.90
C THR A 16 28.30 -72.66 44.73
N PRO A 17 27.45 -73.61 44.27
CA PRO A 17 27.48 -74.22 42.94
C PRO A 17 27.13 -73.24 41.83
N ALA A 18 27.74 -73.43 40.65
CA ALA A 18 27.48 -72.60 39.47
C ALA A 18 26.25 -73.07 38.66
N THR A 19 25.69 -74.24 39.01
CA THR A 19 24.49 -74.82 38.42
C THR A 19 23.23 -74.38 39.16
N GLU A 20 22.09 -74.50 38.51
CA GLU A 20 20.79 -74.20 39.11
C GLU A 20 20.46 -75.09 40.31
N GLN A 21 19.88 -74.50 41.37
CA GLN A 21 19.33 -75.21 42.52
C GLN A 21 17.80 -75.11 42.55
N ASN A 22 17.12 -76.17 42.99
CA ASN A 22 15.65 -76.20 43.07
C ASN A 22 15.13 -75.28 44.19
N ALA A 23 14.56 -74.15 43.78
CA ALA A 23 14.07 -73.06 44.59
C ALA A 23 12.59 -73.19 45.01
N GLY A 24 11.95 -74.34 44.72
CA GLY A 24 10.60 -74.67 45.17
C GLY A 24 9.60 -74.60 44.03
N VAL A 25 8.34 -74.35 44.37
CA VAL A 25 7.24 -74.29 43.38
C VAL A 25 6.89 -72.83 43.08
N ALA A 26 6.53 -72.54 41.83
CA ALA A 26 6.14 -71.21 41.41
C ALA A 26 5.02 -70.63 42.30
N GLY A 27 5.17 -69.36 42.71
CA GLY A 27 4.22 -68.60 43.55
C GLY A 27 4.27 -68.91 45.04
N GLU A 28 5.28 -69.60 45.55
CA GLU A 28 5.53 -69.73 47.00
C GLU A 28 6.06 -68.41 47.58
N HIS A 29 5.60 -68.01 48.77
CA HIS A 29 6.03 -66.78 49.46
C HIS A 29 6.92 -67.11 50.66
N ASN A 30 8.16 -66.62 50.67
CA ASN A 30 9.13 -66.78 51.75
C ASN A 30 9.31 -68.24 52.21
N ALA A 31 9.06 -69.20 51.32
CA ALA A 31 9.20 -70.62 51.58
C ALA A 31 10.65 -71.11 51.34
N THR A 32 11.45 -70.30 50.62
CA THR A 32 12.84 -70.58 50.29
C THR A 32 13.71 -69.43 50.77
N ASN A 33 14.70 -69.74 51.61
CA ASN A 33 15.77 -68.85 52.01
C ASN A 33 17.03 -69.19 51.21
N VAL A 34 17.58 -68.20 50.50
CA VAL A 34 18.87 -68.34 49.81
C VAL A 34 19.95 -67.75 50.70
N VAL A 35 20.88 -68.58 51.14
CA VAL A 35 22.04 -68.20 51.96
C VAL A 35 23.28 -68.21 51.08
N ILE A 36 24.00 -67.09 51.06
CA ILE A 36 25.27 -66.94 50.35
C ILE A 36 26.37 -66.72 51.37
N LYS A 37 27.14 -67.78 51.66
CA LYS A 37 28.34 -67.74 52.49
C LYS A 37 29.46 -67.02 51.73
N LEU A 38 30.10 -66.06 52.37
CA LEU A 38 31.16 -65.24 51.81
C LEU A 38 32.51 -65.85 52.21
N SER A 39 33.42 -66.03 51.25
CA SER A 39 34.79 -66.44 51.58
C SER A 39 35.48 -65.38 52.45
N ALA A 40 36.42 -65.79 53.31
CA ALA A 40 37.18 -64.85 54.15
C ALA A 40 37.87 -63.74 53.33
N GLU A 41 38.30 -64.06 52.12
CA GLU A 41 38.89 -63.11 51.15
C GLU A 41 37.87 -62.10 50.63
N LEU A 42 36.67 -62.55 50.26
CA LEU A 42 35.60 -61.67 49.79
C LEU A 42 35.11 -60.78 50.94
N LEU A 43 34.90 -61.34 52.13
CA LEU A 43 34.50 -60.60 53.33
C LEU A 43 35.50 -59.50 53.67
N SER A 44 36.80 -59.81 53.62
CA SER A 44 37.87 -58.82 53.82
C SER A 44 37.89 -57.72 52.76
N ALA A 45 37.46 -58.02 51.52
CA ALA A 45 37.39 -57.05 50.43
C ALA A 45 36.15 -56.15 50.49
N VAL A 46 35.05 -56.61 51.12
CA VAL A 46 33.74 -55.93 51.08
C VAL A 46 33.30 -55.35 52.43
N CYS A 47 33.96 -55.71 53.53
CA CYS A 47 33.76 -55.08 54.84
C CYS A 47 34.62 -53.80 54.99
N SER A 48 34.22 -52.73 54.28
CA SER A 48 34.79 -51.39 54.46
C SER A 48 33.71 -50.31 54.38
N ASP A 49 34.03 -49.10 54.83
CA ASP A 49 33.11 -47.96 54.78
C ASP A 49 32.55 -47.73 53.38
N ARG A 50 31.22 -47.51 53.32
CA ARG A 50 30.44 -47.17 52.11
C ARG A 50 30.29 -48.29 51.09
N ILE A 51 30.59 -49.53 51.47
CA ILE A 51 30.18 -50.71 50.71
C ILE A 51 28.83 -51.19 51.23
N PHE A 52 27.95 -51.51 50.30
CA PHE A 52 26.65 -52.12 50.57
C PHE A 52 26.43 -53.27 49.60
N TYR A 53 25.41 -54.08 49.87
CA TYR A 53 24.95 -55.11 48.96
C TYR A 53 23.46 -55.00 48.72
N ARG A 54 22.99 -55.56 47.61
CA ARG A 54 21.58 -55.80 47.34
C ARG A 54 21.42 -57.11 46.60
N PHE A 55 20.20 -57.64 46.61
CA PHE A 55 19.84 -58.74 45.76
C PHE A 55 19.15 -58.21 44.52
N GLU A 56 19.60 -58.64 43.35
CA GLU A 56 18.91 -58.42 42.09
C GLU A 56 18.32 -59.75 41.62
N PHE A 57 17.08 -59.74 41.18
CA PHE A 57 16.38 -60.92 40.70
C PHE A 57 16.01 -60.72 39.23
N LEU A 58 16.25 -61.75 38.42
CA LEU A 58 15.84 -61.80 37.02
C LEU A 58 15.11 -63.12 36.77
N ASP A 59 13.88 -63.06 36.27
CA ASP A 59 13.12 -64.25 35.92
C ASP A 59 13.37 -64.72 34.47
N GLY A 60 12.77 -65.84 34.08
CA GLY A 60 12.90 -66.42 32.75
C GLY A 60 12.21 -65.64 31.62
N PHE A 61 11.53 -64.53 31.92
CA PHE A 61 10.85 -63.63 30.97
C PHE A 61 11.50 -62.24 30.93
N ASP A 62 12.74 -62.13 31.40
CA ASP A 62 13.51 -60.88 31.50
C ASP A 62 12.87 -59.80 32.39
N GLN A 63 11.97 -60.17 33.31
CA GLN A 63 11.53 -59.26 34.37
C GLN A 63 12.61 -59.15 35.44
N TYR A 64 13.00 -57.92 35.72
CA TYR A 64 14.04 -57.56 36.66
C TYR A 64 13.46 -56.91 37.91
N ASP A 65 13.97 -57.30 39.07
CA ASP A 65 13.65 -56.69 40.35
C ASP A 65 14.89 -56.60 41.25
N THR A 66 14.85 -55.76 42.28
CA THR A 66 15.97 -55.61 43.22
C THR A 66 15.54 -55.17 44.61
N THR A 67 16.26 -55.60 45.64
CA THR A 67 16.07 -55.13 47.01
C THR A 67 16.70 -53.75 47.24
N GLU A 68 16.35 -53.14 48.37
CA GLU A 68 17.12 -52.02 48.90
C GLU A 68 18.57 -52.40 49.22
N ASN A 69 19.41 -51.37 49.30
CA ASN A 69 20.81 -51.49 49.68
C ASN A 69 20.92 -51.81 51.18
N SER A 70 21.57 -52.92 51.50
CA SER A 70 21.84 -53.40 52.86
C SER A 70 23.34 -53.31 53.18
N THR A 71 23.68 -53.12 54.46
CA THR A 71 25.07 -53.18 54.93
C THR A 71 25.41 -54.59 55.38
N PHE A 72 26.65 -55.03 55.16
CA PHE A 72 27.13 -56.31 55.69
C PHE A 72 27.13 -56.28 57.23
N ASP A 73 26.63 -57.36 57.84
CA ASP A 73 26.82 -57.63 59.27
C ASP A 73 28.26 -58.11 59.48
N THR A 74 29.03 -57.41 60.30
CA THR A 74 30.46 -57.70 60.53
C THR A 74 30.70 -58.98 61.32
N ASP A 75 29.66 -59.48 62.01
CA ASP A 75 29.74 -60.71 62.80
C ASP A 75 29.22 -61.94 62.03
N SER A 76 28.78 -61.76 60.78
CA SER A 76 28.28 -62.83 59.90
C SER A 76 29.22 -63.08 58.72
N ASP A 77 29.43 -64.35 58.39
CA ASP A 77 30.11 -64.78 57.18
C ASP A 77 29.15 -65.08 56.01
N PHE A 78 27.88 -64.69 56.12
CA PHE A 78 26.89 -64.89 55.06
C PHE A 78 25.89 -63.74 54.94
N VAL A 79 25.28 -63.64 53.77
CA VAL A 79 24.06 -62.86 53.52
C VAL A 79 22.95 -63.80 53.08
N SER A 80 21.70 -63.46 53.38
CA SER A 80 20.57 -64.28 52.94
C SER A 80 19.33 -63.48 52.59
N ILE A 81 18.43 -64.10 51.84
CA ILE A 81 17.13 -63.55 51.48
C ILE A 81 16.07 -64.63 51.41
N ASP A 82 14.91 -64.36 52.01
CA ASP A 82 13.69 -65.12 51.77
C ASP A 82 13.08 -64.66 50.46
N LEU A 83 12.78 -65.60 49.56
CA LEU A 83 12.26 -65.28 48.23
C LEU A 83 10.78 -64.91 48.29
N PRO A 84 10.39 -63.66 47.97
CA PRO A 84 9.00 -63.25 47.97
C PRO A 84 8.24 -63.86 46.79
N ASN A 85 6.92 -64.04 46.94
CA ASN A 85 6.07 -64.60 45.88
C ASN A 85 6.07 -63.81 44.57
N GLY A 86 6.40 -62.52 44.59
CA GLY A 86 6.59 -61.73 43.37
C GLY A 86 7.78 -62.22 42.52
N TRP A 87 8.81 -62.79 43.15
CA TRP A 87 9.97 -63.35 42.44
C TRP A 87 9.74 -64.79 42.01
N THR A 88 8.93 -65.54 42.75
CA THR A 88 8.68 -66.95 42.45
C THR A 88 7.53 -67.16 41.46
N SER A 89 6.81 -66.11 41.01
CA SER A 89 5.55 -66.25 40.27
C SER A 89 5.67 -66.89 38.88
N SER A 90 6.76 -66.63 38.16
CA SER A 90 6.88 -66.96 36.74
C SER A 90 7.22 -68.44 36.45
N GLY A 91 7.69 -69.20 37.46
CA GLY A 91 8.20 -70.56 37.27
C GLY A 91 9.45 -70.63 36.39
N GLY A 92 10.10 -71.80 36.32
CA GLY A 92 11.27 -72.02 35.45
C GLY A 92 12.58 -71.47 36.02
N LEU A 93 13.52 -71.13 35.14
CA LEU A 93 14.85 -70.64 35.51
C LEU A 93 14.80 -69.18 35.95
N ALA A 94 15.55 -68.85 36.98
CA ALA A 94 15.75 -67.49 37.46
C ALA A 94 17.19 -67.27 37.93
N ILE A 95 17.62 -66.02 38.01
CA ILE A 95 18.93 -65.63 38.52
C ILE A 95 18.73 -64.65 39.67
N LEU A 96 19.20 -65.03 40.85
CA LEU A 96 19.37 -64.14 41.98
C LEU A 96 20.84 -63.70 42.04
N ARG A 97 21.14 -62.43 41.85
CA ARG A 97 22.50 -61.90 41.97
C ARG A 97 22.67 -61.22 43.32
N LEU A 98 23.74 -61.59 44.02
CA LEU A 98 24.29 -60.72 45.06
C LEU A 98 25.13 -59.65 44.38
N VAL A 99 24.66 -58.41 44.45
CA VAL A 99 25.39 -57.25 43.94
C VAL A 99 26.01 -56.52 45.10
N ILE A 100 27.33 -56.35 45.04
CA ILE A 100 28.12 -55.63 46.04
C ILE A 100 28.64 -54.38 45.36
N ALA A 101 28.33 -53.22 45.93
CA ALA A 101 28.66 -51.94 45.34
C ALA A 101 29.20 -50.96 46.38
N LYS A 102 29.97 -49.99 45.92
CA LYS A 102 30.55 -48.93 46.75
C LYS A 102 29.98 -47.58 46.31
N LEU A 103 29.55 -46.79 47.29
CA LEU A 103 29.17 -45.39 47.04
C LEU A 103 30.42 -44.49 46.89
N GLY A 104 30.33 -43.54 45.97
CA GLY A 104 31.27 -42.45 45.80
C GLY A 104 31.37 -41.54 47.03
N LEU A 105 32.32 -40.59 47.00
CA LEU A 105 32.60 -39.74 48.16
C LEU A 105 31.44 -38.82 48.55
N ASP A 106 30.57 -38.51 47.60
CA ASP A 106 29.38 -37.66 47.74
C ASP A 106 28.08 -38.46 47.96
N ASN A 107 28.18 -39.79 48.06
CA ASN A 107 27.06 -40.74 48.15
C ASN A 107 26.08 -40.68 46.95
N LYS A 108 26.51 -40.18 45.77
CA LYS A 108 25.64 -40.08 44.58
C LYS A 108 26.02 -41.02 43.46
N GLU A 109 27.30 -41.36 43.31
CA GLU A 109 27.77 -42.31 42.31
C GLU A 109 27.90 -43.71 42.91
N GLU A 110 27.46 -44.74 42.17
CA GLU A 110 27.57 -46.14 42.57
C GLU A 110 28.58 -46.86 41.66
N MET A 111 29.55 -47.56 42.26
CA MET A 111 30.43 -48.48 41.55
C MET A 111 30.15 -49.92 41.98
N VAL A 112 29.60 -50.73 41.08
CA VAL A 112 29.42 -52.18 41.29
C VAL A 112 30.80 -52.85 41.32
N LEU A 113 31.15 -53.44 42.47
CA LEU A 113 32.39 -54.16 42.68
C LEU A 113 32.27 -55.62 42.26
N TYR A 114 31.16 -56.26 42.64
CA TYR A 114 30.89 -57.66 42.35
C TYR A 114 29.42 -57.86 41.99
N SER A 115 29.18 -58.73 41.01
CA SER A 115 27.85 -59.21 40.63
C SER A 115 27.90 -60.74 40.56
N LEU A 116 27.31 -61.38 41.56
CA LEU A 116 27.54 -62.78 41.88
C LEU A 116 26.23 -63.58 41.69
N PRO A 117 26.05 -64.27 40.55
CA PRO A 117 24.78 -64.93 40.21
C PRO A 117 24.62 -66.30 40.88
N CYS A 118 23.55 -66.43 41.66
CA CYS A 118 22.98 -67.69 42.15
C CYS A 118 21.85 -68.12 41.20
N ARG A 119 22.02 -69.27 40.53
CA ARG A 119 21.03 -69.78 39.57
C ARG A 119 19.97 -70.60 40.28
N LEU A 120 18.71 -70.26 40.06
CA LEU A 120 17.55 -70.86 40.71
C LEU A 120 16.64 -71.52 39.68
N PHE A 121 15.91 -72.57 40.09
CA PHE A 121 14.88 -73.22 39.29
C PHE A 121 13.61 -73.40 40.12
N PHE A 122 12.47 -72.92 39.63
CA PHE A 122 11.16 -73.14 40.25
C PHE A 122 10.33 -74.12 39.42
N GLU A 123 9.84 -75.17 40.07
CA GLU A 123 8.90 -76.10 39.46
C GLU A 123 7.58 -75.40 39.12
N SER A 124 6.97 -75.79 37.99
CA SER A 124 5.64 -75.29 37.62
C SER A 124 4.59 -75.78 38.63
N ARG A 125 3.68 -74.89 39.03
CA ARG A 125 2.57 -75.26 39.91
C ARG A 125 1.49 -76.01 39.11
N SER A 126 1.17 -77.23 39.51
CA SER A 126 0.15 -78.04 38.82
C SER A 126 -1.29 -77.69 39.20
N HIS A 127 -1.55 -77.24 40.44
CA HIS A 127 -2.89 -76.85 40.94
C HIS A 127 -2.83 -75.77 42.05
N GLY A 128 -3.85 -74.90 42.13
CA GLY A 128 -4.05 -73.86 43.17
C GLY A 128 -3.68 -72.43 42.74
N VAL A 129 -4.43 -71.42 43.20
CA VAL A 129 -4.05 -70.00 43.05
C VAL A 129 -2.95 -69.67 44.06
N GLY A 130 -1.81 -69.14 43.59
CA GLY A 130 -0.77 -68.58 44.46
C GLY A 130 -1.33 -67.52 45.42
N THR A 131 -0.55 -67.16 46.43
CA THR A 131 -0.81 -65.91 47.14
C THR A 131 -0.82 -64.76 46.12
N THR A 132 -1.74 -63.81 46.25
CA THR A 132 -1.83 -62.63 45.38
C THR A 132 -0.43 -62.02 45.22
N PRO A 133 0.06 -61.78 43.98
CA PRO A 133 1.37 -61.19 43.79
C PRO A 133 1.44 -59.89 44.57
N GLN A 134 2.39 -59.80 45.50
CA GLN A 134 2.65 -58.52 46.16
C GLN A 134 3.15 -57.56 45.08
N SER A 135 2.56 -56.36 45.00
CA SER A 135 3.05 -55.32 44.11
C SER A 135 4.48 -54.99 44.52
N VAL A 136 5.41 -55.20 43.59
CA VAL A 136 6.84 -54.96 43.80
C VAL A 136 7.07 -53.45 44.00
N GLU A 137 7.68 -53.09 45.13
CA GLU A 137 8.13 -51.73 45.39
C GLU A 137 9.53 -51.55 44.76
N LYS A 138 9.64 -50.78 43.67
CA LYS A 138 10.95 -50.45 43.08
C LYS A 138 11.76 -49.63 44.09
N GLY A 139 13.02 -50.01 44.35
CA GLY A 139 13.95 -49.22 45.16
C GLY A 139 14.22 -47.82 44.56
N LEU A 140 14.83 -46.93 45.36
CA LEU A 140 15.04 -45.51 45.04
C LEU A 140 15.75 -45.27 43.67
N SER A 141 16.65 -46.15 43.26
CA SER A 141 17.36 -46.06 41.97
C SER A 141 16.41 -46.19 40.77
N GLY A 142 15.34 -46.98 40.88
CA GLY A 142 14.33 -47.11 39.83
C GLY A 142 13.52 -45.83 39.63
N PHE A 143 13.18 -45.14 40.72
CA PHE A 143 12.46 -43.86 40.66
C PHE A 143 13.28 -42.73 40.03
N ILE A 144 14.60 -42.69 40.27
CA ILE A 144 15.48 -41.68 39.69
C ILE A 144 15.58 -41.83 38.16
N ALA A 145 15.61 -43.07 37.66
CA ALA A 145 15.62 -43.34 36.22
C ALA A 145 14.36 -42.80 35.52
N ASP A 146 13.18 -43.04 36.11
CA ASP A 146 11.90 -42.56 35.57
C ASP A 146 11.85 -41.01 35.56
N ALA A 147 12.34 -40.35 36.61
CA ALA A 147 12.37 -38.88 36.68
C ALA A 147 13.29 -38.25 35.61
N ASN A 148 14.44 -38.87 35.32
CA ASN A 148 15.36 -38.41 34.27
C ASN A 148 14.77 -38.58 32.87
N GLN A 149 14.00 -39.65 32.65
CA GLN A 149 13.31 -39.87 31.37
C GLN A 149 12.26 -38.78 31.13
N ILE A 150 11.42 -38.47 32.14
CA ILE A 150 10.41 -37.40 32.06
C ILE A 150 11.06 -36.04 31.72
N THR A 151 12.21 -35.75 32.34
CA THR A 151 12.94 -34.50 32.08
C THR A 151 13.43 -34.42 30.62
N SER A 152 13.94 -35.54 30.10
CA SER A 152 14.40 -35.63 28.70
C SER A 152 13.25 -35.44 27.71
N ASP A 153 12.09 -36.05 27.98
CA ASP A 153 10.89 -35.92 27.14
C ASP A 153 10.36 -34.48 27.14
N ALA A 154 10.37 -33.79 28.28
CA ALA A 154 9.98 -32.39 28.38
C ALA A 154 10.90 -31.45 27.59
N GLN A 155 12.22 -31.72 27.60
CA GLN A 155 13.18 -30.97 26.79
C GLN A 155 12.96 -31.19 25.29
N ALA A 156 12.69 -32.43 24.87
CA ALA A 156 12.38 -32.75 23.47
C ALA A 156 11.10 -32.05 22.99
N ALA A 157 10.06 -31.99 23.82
CA ALA A 157 8.82 -31.26 23.53
C ALA A 157 9.07 -29.75 23.34
N THR A 158 9.91 -29.15 24.19
CA THR A 158 10.27 -27.72 24.11
C THR A 158 11.03 -27.38 22.83
N LEU A 159 11.97 -28.24 22.42
CA LEU A 159 12.71 -28.10 21.16
C LEU A 159 11.77 -28.20 19.95
N SER A 160 10.80 -29.11 20.01
CA SER A 160 9.80 -29.30 18.95
C SER A 160 8.89 -28.07 18.81
N ALA A 161 8.43 -27.51 19.93
CA ALA A 161 7.64 -26.28 19.95
C ALA A 161 8.42 -25.07 19.40
N THR A 162 9.71 -24.96 19.75
CA THR A 162 10.60 -23.91 19.22
C THR A 162 10.78 -24.03 17.71
N SER A 163 10.97 -25.25 17.20
CA SER A 163 11.11 -25.52 15.77
C SER A 163 9.83 -25.17 15.00
N ALA A 164 8.66 -25.54 15.55
CA ALA A 164 7.36 -25.17 14.96
C ALA A 164 7.15 -23.66 14.88
N ALA A 165 7.56 -22.91 15.93
CA ALA A 165 7.49 -21.45 15.92
C ALA A 165 8.39 -20.82 14.84
N GLN A 166 9.60 -21.36 14.64
CA GLN A 166 10.51 -20.91 13.57
C GLN A 166 9.94 -21.20 12.17
N SER A 167 9.31 -22.36 11.97
CA SER A 167 8.62 -22.68 10.71
C SER A 167 7.45 -21.73 10.45
N ALA A 168 6.64 -21.42 11.47
CA ALA A 168 5.54 -20.46 11.36
C ALA A 168 6.03 -19.05 10.99
N MET A 169 7.12 -18.58 11.61
CA MET A 169 7.74 -17.30 11.27
C MET A 169 8.27 -17.27 9.84
N SER A 170 8.88 -18.36 9.38
CA SER A 170 9.35 -18.48 8.00
C SER A 170 8.20 -18.45 6.99
N ALA A 171 7.09 -19.13 7.29
CA ALA A 171 5.88 -19.08 6.47
C ALA A 171 5.26 -17.67 6.42
N TYR A 172 5.21 -16.96 7.55
CA TYR A 172 4.77 -15.56 7.61
C TYR A 172 5.64 -14.65 6.73
N ASN A 173 6.97 -14.76 6.83
CA ASN A 173 7.90 -13.97 6.00
C ASN A 173 7.72 -14.26 4.51
N ASN A 174 7.53 -15.53 4.13
CA ASN A 174 7.28 -15.90 2.73
C ASN A 174 5.95 -15.33 2.22
N ALA A 175 4.89 -15.36 3.03
CA ALA A 175 3.60 -14.76 2.67
C ALA A 175 3.72 -13.23 2.52
N SER A 176 4.44 -12.56 3.42
CA SER A 176 4.70 -11.11 3.35
C SER A 176 5.51 -10.72 2.10
N ALA A 177 6.51 -11.52 1.74
CA ALA A 177 7.27 -11.34 0.50
C ALA A 177 6.39 -11.54 -0.74
N ALA A 178 5.53 -12.56 -0.76
CA ALA A 178 4.59 -12.80 -1.86
C ALA A 178 3.58 -11.65 -2.00
N ALA A 179 3.07 -11.10 -0.90
CA ALA A 179 2.19 -9.94 -0.90
C ALA A 179 2.90 -8.68 -1.45
N SER A 180 4.16 -8.47 -1.06
CA SER A 180 4.98 -7.36 -1.57
C SER A 180 5.21 -7.47 -3.08
N ASN A 181 5.48 -8.68 -3.58
CA ASN A 181 5.63 -8.93 -5.01
C ASN A 181 4.31 -8.72 -5.78
N ALA A 182 3.18 -9.16 -5.23
CA ALA A 182 1.87 -8.91 -5.83
C ALA A 182 1.56 -7.41 -5.93
N ASN A 183 1.88 -6.64 -4.88
CA ASN A 183 1.75 -5.18 -4.90
C ASN A 183 2.65 -4.56 -5.97
N ALA A 184 3.91 -4.98 -6.09
CA ALA A 184 4.82 -4.48 -7.12
C ALA A 184 4.29 -4.76 -8.55
N MET A 185 3.70 -5.94 -8.77
CA MET A 185 3.07 -6.27 -10.05
C MET A 185 1.83 -5.41 -10.33
N ALA A 186 1.01 -5.13 -9.31
CA ALA A 186 -0.14 -4.23 -9.45
C ALA A 186 0.29 -2.80 -9.79
N LEU A 187 1.34 -2.27 -9.15
CA LEU A 187 1.91 -0.97 -9.49
C LEU A 187 2.41 -0.94 -10.95
N SER A 188 3.08 -2.00 -11.40
CA SER A 188 3.54 -2.12 -12.78
C SER A 188 2.37 -2.09 -13.77
N ALA A 189 1.28 -2.80 -13.47
CA ALA A 189 0.07 -2.79 -14.30
C ALA A 189 -0.59 -1.41 -14.35
N ASP A 190 -0.65 -0.68 -13.23
CA ASP A 190 -1.15 0.69 -13.17
C ASP A 190 -0.30 1.66 -14.01
N VAL A 191 1.03 1.53 -13.98
CA VAL A 191 1.94 2.31 -14.83
C VAL A 191 1.68 2.04 -16.31
N GLN A 192 1.46 0.78 -16.71
CA GLN A 192 1.11 0.43 -18.09
C GLN A 192 -0.25 0.99 -18.50
N SER A 193 -1.24 0.95 -17.61
CA SER A 193 -2.56 1.56 -17.81
C SER A 193 -2.45 3.07 -18.06
N LYS A 194 -1.67 3.78 -17.23
CA LYS A 194 -1.41 5.22 -17.39
C LYS A 194 -0.70 5.53 -18.72
N ALA A 195 0.25 4.71 -19.13
CA ALA A 195 0.92 4.87 -20.42
C ALA A 195 -0.07 4.71 -21.59
N ALA A 196 -0.98 3.74 -21.50
CA ALA A 196 -2.04 3.53 -22.49
C ALA A 196 -3.02 4.71 -22.55
N GLN A 197 -3.44 5.23 -21.40
CA GLN A 197 -4.30 6.42 -21.31
C GLN A 197 -3.62 7.66 -21.88
N GLN A 198 -2.32 7.86 -21.63
CA GLN A 198 -1.55 8.95 -22.20
C GLN A 198 -1.49 8.85 -23.73
N ALA A 199 -1.27 7.65 -24.26
CA ALA A 199 -1.28 7.42 -25.71
C ALA A 199 -2.66 7.73 -26.32
N ALA A 200 -3.75 7.32 -25.67
CA ALA A 200 -5.11 7.65 -26.09
C ALA A 200 -5.40 9.16 -26.08
N GLY A 201 -4.90 9.88 -25.06
CA GLY A 201 -5.00 11.34 -24.99
C GLY A 201 -4.23 12.04 -26.10
N ILE A 202 -3.03 11.56 -26.43
CA ILE A 202 -2.25 12.08 -27.57
C ILE A 202 -3.01 11.88 -28.89
N ALA A 203 -3.63 10.72 -29.09
CA ALA A 203 -4.44 10.45 -30.28
C ALA A 203 -5.67 11.37 -30.37
N THR A 204 -6.34 11.63 -29.24
CA THR A 204 -7.49 12.54 -29.17
C THR A 204 -7.09 13.98 -29.53
N ASN A 205 -6.00 14.48 -28.94
CA ASN A 205 -5.49 15.82 -29.26
C ASN A 205 -5.10 15.95 -30.74
N ALA A 206 -4.51 14.90 -31.33
CA ALA A 206 -4.19 14.89 -32.75
C ALA A 206 -5.44 14.99 -33.63
N ALA A 207 -6.53 14.31 -33.24
CA ALA A 207 -7.82 14.41 -33.93
C ALA A 207 -8.44 15.81 -33.81
N GLU A 208 -8.39 16.45 -32.64
CA GLU A 208 -8.88 17.82 -32.44
C GLU A 208 -8.08 18.86 -33.25
N MET A 209 -6.75 18.69 -33.31
CA MET A 209 -5.88 19.53 -34.13
C MET A 209 -6.23 19.39 -35.62
N ALA A 210 -6.51 18.17 -36.08
CA ALA A 210 -6.95 17.92 -37.45
C ALA A 210 -8.30 18.61 -37.73
N ASN A 211 -9.26 18.55 -36.80
CA ASN A 211 -10.56 19.20 -36.95
C ASN A 211 -10.46 20.74 -36.96
N THR A 212 -9.57 21.30 -36.12
CA THR A 212 -9.27 22.74 -36.10
C THR A 212 -8.66 23.19 -37.42
N ALA A 213 -7.72 22.41 -37.97
CA ALA A 213 -7.10 22.70 -39.26
C ALA A 213 -8.14 22.66 -40.41
N ALA A 214 -9.08 21.71 -40.37
CA ALA A 214 -10.19 21.65 -41.32
C ALA A 214 -11.08 22.92 -41.26
N THR A 215 -11.48 23.34 -40.05
CA THR A 215 -12.30 24.55 -39.85
C THR A 215 -11.58 25.83 -40.32
N ALA A 216 -10.26 25.90 -40.10
CA ALA A 216 -9.44 27.02 -40.58
C ALA A 216 -9.37 27.06 -42.11
N ALA A 217 -9.29 25.88 -42.76
CA ALA A 217 -9.33 25.77 -44.21
C ALA A 217 -10.70 26.24 -44.78
N ASP A 218 -11.81 25.85 -44.15
CA ASP A 218 -13.15 26.29 -44.55
C ASP A 218 -13.32 27.81 -44.42
N SER A 219 -12.78 28.40 -43.34
CA SER A 219 -12.80 29.85 -43.12
C SER A 219 -11.98 30.58 -44.18
N ALA A 220 -10.79 30.07 -44.52
CA ALA A 220 -9.94 30.63 -45.57
C ALA A 220 -10.65 30.59 -46.94
N ALA A 221 -11.35 29.49 -47.26
CA ALA A 221 -12.17 29.38 -48.47
C ALA A 221 -13.30 30.43 -48.51
N SER A 222 -13.98 30.66 -47.38
CA SER A 222 -15.02 31.68 -47.27
C SER A 222 -14.49 33.11 -47.46
N TYR A 223 -13.32 33.43 -46.89
CA TYR A 223 -12.65 34.72 -47.11
C TYR A 223 -12.24 34.91 -48.57
N ALA A 224 -11.72 33.87 -49.22
CA ALA A 224 -11.38 33.91 -50.63
C ALA A 224 -12.61 34.20 -51.51
N ASN A 225 -13.74 33.53 -51.23
CA ASN A 225 -15.01 33.79 -51.93
C ASN A 225 -15.52 35.23 -51.70
N SER A 226 -15.42 35.74 -50.48
CA SER A 226 -15.82 37.11 -50.14
C SER A 226 -14.95 38.15 -50.85
N ALA A 227 -13.64 37.92 -50.92
CA ALA A 227 -12.70 38.78 -51.65
C ALA A 227 -12.98 38.76 -53.17
N ALA A 228 -13.31 37.60 -53.74
CA ALA A 228 -13.70 37.49 -55.14
C ALA A 228 -14.99 38.27 -55.45
N ASN A 229 -16.00 38.20 -54.56
CA ASN A 229 -17.23 38.98 -54.70
C ASN A 229 -16.98 40.50 -54.61
N LEU A 230 -16.14 40.94 -53.66
CA LEU A 230 -15.78 42.36 -53.54
C LEU A 230 -15.01 42.87 -54.77
N ALA A 231 -14.14 42.05 -55.35
CA ALA A 231 -13.44 42.39 -56.58
C ALA A 231 -14.43 42.57 -57.75
N LYS A 232 -15.45 41.71 -57.83
CA LYS A 232 -16.53 41.83 -58.82
C LYS A 232 -17.33 43.12 -58.65
N GLU A 233 -17.76 43.45 -57.42
CA GLU A 233 -18.47 44.72 -57.14
C GLU A 233 -17.62 45.96 -57.47
N LYS A 234 -16.31 45.91 -57.20
CA LYS A 234 -15.40 47.00 -57.55
C LYS A 234 -15.25 47.18 -59.05
N ALA A 235 -15.22 46.09 -59.83
CA ALA A 235 -15.22 46.16 -61.28
C ALA A 235 -16.51 46.83 -61.80
N GLU A 236 -17.68 46.41 -61.31
CA GLU A 236 -18.97 47.02 -61.67
C GLU A 236 -19.03 48.52 -61.33
N LYS A 237 -18.48 48.93 -60.17
CA LYS A 237 -18.39 50.36 -59.81
C LYS A 237 -17.42 51.15 -60.68
N ALA A 238 -16.32 50.55 -61.11
CA ALA A 238 -15.37 51.18 -62.02
C ALA A 238 -15.99 51.43 -63.40
N ASP A 239 -16.81 50.49 -63.89
CA ASP A 239 -17.57 50.67 -65.12
C ASP A 239 -18.56 51.84 -64.99
N ILE A 240 -19.33 51.92 -63.90
CA ILE A 240 -20.27 53.03 -63.64
C ILE A 240 -19.54 54.39 -63.53
N ALA A 241 -18.38 54.43 -62.87
CA ALA A 241 -17.58 55.64 -62.73
C ALA A 241 -17.03 56.12 -64.09
N THR A 242 -16.66 55.17 -64.96
CA THR A 242 -16.22 55.45 -66.33
C THR A 242 -17.36 56.06 -67.14
N ASP A 243 -18.56 55.48 -67.09
CA ASP A 243 -19.75 56.02 -67.77
C ASP A 243 -20.11 57.44 -67.27
N SER A 244 -19.98 57.67 -65.96
CA SER A 244 -20.23 58.97 -65.33
C SER A 244 -19.21 60.03 -65.77
N ALA A 245 -17.94 59.66 -65.89
CA ALA A 245 -16.88 60.56 -66.37
C ALA A 245 -17.09 60.96 -67.85
N ILE A 246 -17.53 60.02 -68.68
CA ILE A 246 -17.93 60.30 -70.07
C ILE A 246 -19.06 61.34 -70.09
N SER A 247 -20.10 61.14 -69.27
CA SER A 247 -21.24 62.07 -69.16
C SER A 247 -20.85 63.47 -68.67
N LEU A 248 -19.96 63.57 -67.68
CA LEU A 248 -19.44 64.85 -67.17
C LEU A 248 -18.63 65.61 -68.22
N THR A 249 -17.84 64.89 -69.03
CA THR A 249 -17.07 65.49 -70.12
C THR A 249 -18.01 66.10 -71.15
N THR A 250 -19.07 65.38 -71.55
CA THR A 250 -20.13 65.90 -72.44
C THR A 250 -20.80 67.16 -71.88
N ARG A 251 -21.02 67.23 -70.56
CA ARG A 251 -21.62 68.42 -69.91
C ARG A 251 -20.65 69.60 -69.81
N ALA A 252 -19.35 69.33 -69.60
CA ALA A 252 -18.32 70.36 -69.56
C ALA A 252 -18.15 71.01 -70.95
N ASP A 253 -18.17 70.21 -72.02
CA ASP A 253 -18.17 70.71 -73.40
C ASP A 253 -19.38 71.61 -73.67
N ALA A 254 -20.57 71.24 -73.18
CA ALA A 254 -21.78 72.06 -73.28
C ALA A 254 -21.68 73.37 -72.47
N ALA A 255 -21.09 73.33 -71.27
CA ALA A 255 -20.91 74.51 -70.43
C ALA A 255 -19.86 75.49 -71.01
N ALA A 256 -18.79 74.97 -71.61
CA ALA A 256 -17.81 75.77 -72.33
C ALA A 256 -18.44 76.50 -73.53
N ALA A 257 -19.31 75.84 -74.28
CA ALA A 257 -20.09 76.46 -75.35
C ALA A 257 -20.98 77.61 -74.83
N ASN A 258 -21.64 77.42 -73.68
CA ASN A 258 -22.47 78.47 -73.06
C ASN A 258 -21.65 79.64 -72.50
N ALA A 259 -20.48 79.39 -71.92
CA ALA A 259 -19.59 80.43 -71.39
C ALA A 259 -18.99 81.29 -72.52
N ALA A 260 -18.69 80.69 -73.68
CA ALA A 260 -18.29 81.42 -74.87
C ALA A 260 -19.39 82.41 -75.33
N ALA A 261 -20.66 81.98 -75.32
CA ALA A 261 -21.80 82.85 -75.65
C ALA A 261 -21.99 84.00 -74.62
N ALA A 262 -21.72 83.75 -73.34
CA ALA A 262 -21.81 84.78 -72.30
C ALA A 262 -20.68 85.82 -72.37
N MET A 263 -19.46 85.43 -72.75
CA MET A 263 -18.33 86.34 -72.91
C MET A 263 -18.52 87.31 -74.10
N GLU A 264 -19.14 86.85 -75.20
CA GLU A 264 -19.59 87.75 -76.28
C GLU A 264 -20.56 88.81 -75.77
N SER A 265 -21.39 88.47 -74.77
CA SER A 265 -22.36 89.40 -74.17
C SER A 265 -21.72 90.41 -73.20
N ILE A 266 -20.64 90.05 -72.49
CA ILE A 266 -19.94 90.94 -71.52
C ILE A 266 -19.02 91.94 -72.23
N ASN A 267 -18.35 91.55 -73.33
CA ASN A 267 -17.58 92.49 -74.16
C ASN A 267 -18.45 93.61 -74.77
N ALA A 268 -19.77 93.45 -74.80
CA ALA A 268 -20.69 94.52 -75.19
C ALA A 268 -20.89 95.61 -74.10
N VAL A 269 -20.46 95.37 -72.85
CA VAL A 269 -20.69 96.26 -71.69
C VAL A 269 -19.44 97.06 -71.27
N ASP A 270 -18.22 96.57 -71.52
CA ASP A 270 -16.93 97.21 -71.13
C ASP A 270 -16.51 98.40 -72.03
N GLY A 271 -17.42 98.92 -72.86
CA GLY A 271 -17.21 100.14 -73.65
C GLY A 271 -17.50 101.45 -72.90
N ILE A 272 -17.92 101.40 -71.63
CA ILE A 272 -18.49 102.55 -70.93
C ILE A 272 -17.80 102.74 -69.57
N VAL A 273 -16.96 103.78 -69.51
CA VAL A 273 -16.27 104.41 -68.36
C VAL A 273 -14.86 103.91 -68.00
N GLY A 274 -13.86 104.64 -68.51
CA GLY A 274 -12.47 104.64 -68.03
C GLY A 274 -12.19 105.62 -66.89
N GLY A 275 -10.99 105.51 -66.30
CA GLY A 275 -10.44 106.47 -65.35
C GLY A 275 -9.43 105.84 -64.37
N ASP A 276 -8.16 106.21 -64.54
CA ASP A 276 -6.95 105.62 -63.96
C ASP A 276 -6.78 105.72 -62.43
N GLY A 277 -6.07 104.74 -61.86
CA GLY A 277 -5.00 105.06 -60.90
C GLY A 277 -5.06 104.48 -59.49
N GLY A 278 -5.03 103.13 -59.35
CA GLY A 278 -4.25 102.49 -58.28
C GLY A 278 -4.95 102.12 -56.97
N GLY A 279 -6.07 101.39 -57.03
CA GLY A 279 -6.63 100.65 -55.90
C GLY A 279 -6.44 99.14 -56.09
N HIS A 280 -5.75 98.48 -55.18
CA HIS A 280 -5.83 97.02 -55.03
C HIS A 280 -6.25 96.66 -53.61
N TYR A 281 -7.48 97.04 -53.25
CA TYR A 281 -8.31 96.21 -52.37
C TYR A 281 -9.35 95.55 -53.27
N SER A 282 -9.09 94.29 -53.63
CA SER A 282 -10.10 93.41 -54.20
C SER A 282 -10.02 92.07 -53.48
N PRO A 283 -11.17 91.52 -53.05
CA PRO A 283 -11.26 90.49 -52.03
C PRO A 283 -10.87 89.12 -52.61
N VAL A 284 -9.86 88.49 -52.00
CA VAL A 284 -9.67 87.04 -52.10
C VAL A 284 -10.04 86.43 -50.74
N THR A 285 -11.30 86.65 -50.35
CA THR A 285 -12.00 85.68 -49.52
C THR A 285 -12.54 84.64 -50.50
N VAL A 286 -12.23 83.35 -50.27
CA VAL A 286 -12.63 82.11 -51.00
C VAL A 286 -11.49 81.33 -51.70
N ILE A 287 -10.21 81.72 -51.60
CA ILE A 287 -9.09 80.86 -52.10
C ILE A 287 -8.00 80.52 -51.06
N ASP A 288 -8.12 80.94 -49.79
CA ASP A 288 -7.20 80.52 -48.70
C ASP A 288 -7.79 79.49 -47.73
N SER A 289 -8.88 78.82 -48.10
CA SER A 289 -9.52 77.75 -47.31
C SER A 289 -9.19 76.34 -47.79
N LEU A 290 -8.22 76.14 -48.69
CA LEU A 290 -7.98 74.84 -49.35
C LEU A 290 -6.53 74.33 -49.43
N ARG A 291 -5.52 74.91 -48.76
CA ARG A 291 -4.19 74.29 -48.70
C ARG A 291 -3.48 74.50 -47.36
N GLU A 292 -3.15 73.37 -46.72
CA GLU A 292 -2.24 73.14 -45.56
C GLU A 292 -2.84 73.01 -44.14
N GLU A 293 -3.69 71.99 -43.94
CA GLU A 293 -3.69 71.21 -42.69
C GLU A 293 -2.37 70.43 -42.55
N SER A 294 -1.33 71.01 -41.93
CA SER A 294 -0.08 70.28 -41.63
C SER A 294 0.67 70.74 -40.36
N ALA A 295 -0.06 71.20 -39.35
CA ALA A 295 0.52 71.63 -38.06
C ALA A 295 0.38 70.62 -36.90
N GLY A 296 -0.25 69.45 -37.10
CA GLY A 296 -0.41 68.41 -36.05
C GLY A 296 0.77 67.44 -35.90
N VAL A 297 1.74 67.45 -36.82
CA VAL A 297 2.73 66.34 -36.96
C VAL A 297 4.11 66.66 -36.34
N LYS A 298 4.36 67.89 -35.86
CA LYS A 298 5.67 68.30 -35.32
C LYS A 298 5.86 68.16 -33.80
N LEU A 299 4.82 67.85 -33.01
CA LEU A 299 4.92 67.62 -31.56
C LEU A 299 5.08 66.14 -31.16
N GLN A 300 4.76 65.19 -32.03
CA GLN A 300 4.91 63.75 -31.72
C GLN A 300 6.34 63.22 -31.83
N ARG A 301 7.21 63.89 -32.60
CA ARG A 301 8.57 63.39 -32.88
C ARG A 301 9.61 63.74 -31.80
N ILE A 302 9.34 64.72 -30.94
CA ILE A 302 10.24 65.12 -29.84
C ILE A 302 9.98 64.31 -28.55
N ILE A 303 8.77 63.76 -28.39
CA ILE A 303 8.39 62.94 -27.22
C ILE A 303 8.86 61.48 -27.37
N MET A 304 9.09 60.99 -28.59
CA MET A 304 9.47 59.59 -28.82
C MET A 304 10.97 59.29 -28.61
N ASP A 305 11.87 60.27 -28.67
CA ASP A 305 13.32 60.01 -28.64
C ASP A 305 13.95 59.98 -27.23
N THR A 306 13.23 60.36 -26.17
CA THR A 306 13.76 60.34 -24.77
C THR A 306 13.37 59.11 -23.95
N ALA A 307 12.51 58.22 -24.47
CA ALA A 307 12.05 57.00 -23.76
C ALA A 307 12.78 55.71 -24.17
N TRP A 308 13.77 55.80 -25.07
CA TRP A 308 14.30 54.61 -25.74
C TRP A 308 15.44 53.91 -24.98
N TRP A 309 16.09 54.56 -24.00
CA TRP A 309 17.30 54.00 -23.36
C TRP A 309 17.06 53.26 -22.03
N ALA A 310 15.85 53.31 -21.44
CA ALA A 310 15.54 52.57 -20.21
C ALA A 310 14.86 51.20 -20.44
N HIS A 311 14.39 50.93 -21.67
CA HIS A 311 13.62 49.72 -21.99
C HIS A 311 14.44 48.63 -22.70
N HIS A 312 15.69 48.91 -23.06
CA HIS A 312 16.54 47.96 -23.77
C HIS A 312 17.01 46.80 -22.87
N ASP A 313 17.36 47.09 -21.61
CA ASP A 313 17.92 46.11 -20.69
C ASP A 313 16.90 45.07 -20.20
N ILE A 314 15.62 45.45 -20.08
CA ILE A 314 14.54 44.53 -19.66
C ILE A 314 14.10 43.61 -20.81
N ILE A 315 14.19 44.09 -22.06
CA ILE A 315 13.85 43.30 -23.26
C ILE A 315 14.96 42.28 -23.57
N LEU A 316 16.23 42.62 -23.29
CA LEU A 316 17.35 41.68 -23.37
C LEU A 316 17.26 40.59 -22.30
N ALA A 317 16.92 40.95 -21.05
CA ALA A 317 16.70 39.99 -19.97
C ALA A 317 15.54 39.00 -20.26
N ALA A 318 14.45 39.45 -20.91
CA ALA A 318 13.33 38.58 -21.28
C ALA A 318 13.63 37.65 -22.47
N ARG A 319 14.63 37.99 -23.30
CA ARG A 319 15.11 37.13 -24.41
C ARG A 319 16.04 36.01 -23.93
N GLU A 320 16.83 36.24 -22.89
CA GLU A 320 17.74 35.21 -22.32
C GLU A 320 17.00 34.04 -21.63
N ILE A 321 15.73 34.22 -21.26
CA ILE A 321 14.86 33.19 -20.65
C ILE A 321 13.77 32.63 -21.61
N GLY A 322 13.83 32.94 -22.91
CA GLY A 322 13.07 32.24 -23.95
C GLY A 322 11.56 32.53 -24.06
N TYR A 323 11.08 33.71 -23.64
CA TYR A 323 9.65 34.06 -23.58
C TYR A 323 9.22 35.15 -24.61
N GLU A 324 9.27 34.86 -25.92
CA GLU A 324 8.94 35.85 -26.97
C GLU A 324 7.47 36.34 -26.98
N ARG A 325 6.53 35.54 -26.46
CA ARG A 325 5.09 35.89 -26.44
C ARG A 325 4.76 37.04 -25.46
N THR A 326 5.50 37.13 -24.36
CA THR A 326 5.28 38.12 -23.29
C THR A 326 5.82 39.49 -23.70
N ALA A 327 6.93 39.52 -24.45
CA ALA A 327 7.50 40.75 -25.00
C ALA A 327 6.52 41.48 -25.94
N ASN A 328 5.78 40.72 -26.77
CA ASN A 328 4.78 41.30 -27.68
C ASN A 328 3.48 41.73 -26.97
N GLY A 329 3.10 41.07 -25.88
CA GLY A 329 1.94 41.45 -25.06
C GLY A 329 2.16 42.76 -24.29
N LEU A 330 3.35 42.94 -23.72
CA LEU A 330 3.76 44.18 -23.05
C LEU A 330 3.85 45.36 -24.03
N ARG A 331 4.33 45.12 -25.26
CA ARG A 331 4.36 46.11 -26.35
C ARG A 331 2.98 46.69 -26.69
N LYS A 332 1.92 45.90 -26.50
CA LYS A 332 0.54 46.27 -26.82
C LYS A 332 -0.12 47.06 -25.68
N LYS A 333 0.13 46.69 -24.41
CA LYS A 333 -0.37 47.39 -23.22
C LYS A 333 0.27 48.77 -22.99
N VAL A 334 1.42 49.06 -23.60
CA VAL A 334 2.05 50.41 -23.56
C VAL A 334 1.46 51.36 -24.62
N GLY A 335 0.82 50.84 -25.67
CA GLY A 335 0.20 51.65 -26.73
C GLY A 335 -1.18 52.21 -26.36
N ASP A 336 -1.91 51.52 -25.48
CA ASP A 336 -3.22 51.95 -25.02
C ASP A 336 -3.06 52.68 -23.69
N GLY A 337 -3.32 53.99 -23.70
CA GLY A 337 -3.04 54.87 -22.58
C GLY A 337 -3.70 54.50 -21.25
N VAL A 338 -3.07 55.03 -20.20
CA VAL A 338 -3.51 55.25 -18.82
C VAL A 338 -3.23 54.11 -17.80
N LYS A 339 -2.28 54.34 -16.89
CA LYS A 339 -2.48 54.73 -15.46
C LYS A 339 -1.19 54.55 -14.66
N LYS A 340 -0.92 55.47 -13.72
CA LYS A 340 0.18 55.35 -12.77
C LYS A 340 -0.04 54.08 -11.91
N TRP A 341 1.05 53.36 -11.66
CA TRP A 341 1.12 52.13 -10.87
C TRP A 341 0.43 52.21 -9.49
N SER A 342 0.34 53.41 -8.92
CA SER A 342 -0.26 53.67 -7.60
C SER A 342 -1.79 53.63 -7.56
N GLU A 343 -2.48 53.50 -8.70
CA GLU A 343 -3.95 53.47 -8.78
C GLU A 343 -4.53 52.09 -9.13
N LEU A 344 -3.70 51.05 -9.26
CA LEU A 344 -4.19 49.68 -9.44
C LEU A 344 -4.62 49.12 -8.07
N PRO A 345 -5.91 48.80 -7.85
CA PRO A 345 -6.34 48.18 -6.61
C PRO A 345 -5.63 46.83 -6.42
N TYR A 346 -5.31 46.50 -5.17
CA TYR A 346 -4.79 45.20 -4.74
C TYR A 346 -5.90 44.12 -4.86
N ALA A 347 -6.49 44.00 -6.05
CA ALA A 347 -7.36 42.91 -6.44
C ALA A 347 -6.51 41.98 -7.29
N ILE A 348 -6.42 40.71 -6.89
CA ILE A 348 -5.80 39.66 -7.69
C ILE A 348 -6.50 39.69 -9.05
N ASP A 349 -5.79 40.15 -10.08
CA ASP A 349 -6.37 40.49 -11.38
C ASP A 349 -7.10 39.27 -11.95
N ALA A 350 -8.33 39.47 -12.45
CA ALA A 350 -9.12 38.42 -13.09
C ALA A 350 -8.34 37.75 -14.24
N GLU A 351 -7.36 38.45 -14.84
CA GLU A 351 -6.44 37.93 -15.86
C GLU A 351 -5.43 36.91 -15.31
N VAL A 352 -4.95 37.05 -14.06
CA VAL A 352 -4.08 36.06 -13.39
C VAL A 352 -4.87 34.81 -13.02
N ILE A 353 -6.09 34.98 -12.53
CA ILE A 353 -7.04 33.88 -12.24
C ILE A 353 -7.42 33.17 -13.56
N ASP A 354 -7.71 33.91 -14.63
CA ASP A 354 -7.99 33.36 -15.97
C ASP A 354 -6.77 32.62 -16.54
N GLN A 355 -5.55 33.11 -16.33
CA GLN A 355 -4.33 32.45 -16.78
C GLN A 355 -4.04 31.17 -15.97
N ALA A 356 -4.24 31.19 -14.65
CA ALA A 356 -4.19 30.00 -13.80
C ALA A 356 -5.27 28.98 -14.19
N ASN A 357 -6.50 29.44 -14.50
CA ASN A 357 -7.59 28.58 -14.98
C ASN A 357 -7.32 28.01 -16.37
N ARG A 358 -6.67 28.75 -17.28
CA ARG A 358 -6.25 28.26 -18.60
C ARG A 358 -5.12 27.22 -18.50
N ILE A 359 -4.18 27.41 -17.58
CA ILE A 359 -3.14 26.41 -17.29
C ILE A 359 -3.79 25.17 -16.66
N ARG A 360 -4.68 25.35 -15.67
CA ARG A 360 -5.45 24.26 -15.06
C ARG A 360 -6.25 23.50 -16.11
N GLY A 361 -6.94 24.17 -17.04
CA GLY A 361 -7.67 23.54 -18.13
C GLY A 361 -6.77 22.79 -19.13
N ARG A 362 -5.63 23.38 -19.52
CA ARG A 362 -4.67 22.75 -20.46
C ARG A 362 -3.97 21.52 -19.85
N TYR A 363 -3.77 21.49 -18.54
CA TYR A 363 -3.08 20.41 -17.82
C TYR A 363 -4.00 19.60 -16.89
N ALA A 364 -5.33 19.78 -16.95
CA ALA A 364 -6.29 19.18 -16.02
C ALA A 364 -6.17 17.65 -15.97
N SER A 365 -6.01 17.01 -17.13
CA SER A 365 -5.81 15.56 -17.24
C SER A 365 -4.44 15.06 -16.76
N ARG A 366 -3.49 15.98 -16.51
CA ARG A 366 -2.15 15.68 -15.97
C ARG A 366 -1.99 16.10 -14.51
N LEU A 367 -2.86 16.98 -14.03
CA LEU A 367 -2.98 17.44 -12.65
C LEU A 367 -4.11 16.71 -11.93
N CYS A 368 -4.34 15.44 -12.26
CA CYS A 368 -5.26 14.57 -11.55
C CYS A 368 -4.47 13.53 -10.73
N GLY A 369 -4.96 13.23 -9.54
CA GLY A 369 -4.47 12.18 -8.68
C GLY A 369 -5.59 11.19 -8.38
N MET A 370 -5.20 9.93 -8.21
CA MET A 370 -6.07 8.89 -7.67
C MET A 370 -5.43 8.37 -6.40
N ALA A 371 -6.24 8.13 -5.38
CA ALA A 371 -5.81 7.46 -4.18
C ALA A 371 -6.90 6.48 -3.72
N SER A 372 -6.47 5.34 -3.20
CA SER A 372 -7.38 4.35 -2.60
C SER A 372 -6.72 3.73 -1.39
N HIS A 373 -7.50 3.55 -0.33
CA HIS A 373 -7.04 2.88 0.87
C HIS A 373 -8.22 2.22 1.58
N ASP A 374 -7.97 1.18 2.36
CA ASP A 374 -9.04 0.44 3.05
C ASP A 374 -9.68 1.22 4.22
N THR A 375 -9.13 2.38 4.60
CA THR A 375 -9.55 3.12 5.80
C THR A 375 -9.35 4.64 5.66
N LEU A 376 -8.09 5.10 5.64
CA LEU A 376 -7.70 6.52 5.59
C LEU A 376 -6.88 6.79 4.33
N ILE A 377 -7.22 7.85 3.61
CA ILE A 377 -6.37 8.41 2.56
C ILE A 377 -5.74 9.70 3.06
N SER A 378 -4.41 9.78 2.99
CA SER A 378 -3.64 10.99 3.26
C SER A 378 -2.98 11.47 1.96
N LEU A 379 -3.37 12.67 1.52
CA LEU A 379 -2.79 13.38 0.39
C LEU A 379 -1.79 14.43 0.89
N THR A 380 -0.76 14.69 0.09
CA THR A 380 0.27 15.69 0.37
C THR A 380 0.51 16.65 -0.81
N ASP A 381 -0.30 16.54 -1.86
CA ASP A 381 -0.20 17.32 -3.08
C ASP A 381 -1.58 17.71 -3.64
N SER A 382 -2.62 17.88 -2.81
CA SER A 382 -3.94 18.34 -3.30
C SER A 382 -3.95 19.83 -3.66
N ALA A 383 -4.74 20.21 -4.67
CA ALA A 383 -4.82 21.60 -5.14
C ALA A 383 -5.72 22.47 -4.27
N ASP A 384 -5.33 23.74 -4.05
CA ASP A 384 -6.19 24.73 -3.40
C ASP A 384 -7.41 25.07 -4.26
N ALA A 385 -8.50 25.45 -3.59
CA ALA A 385 -9.73 25.96 -4.19
C ALA A 385 -10.21 25.09 -5.37
N SER A 386 -10.21 23.78 -5.17
CA SER A 386 -10.75 22.79 -6.08
C SER A 386 -11.64 21.81 -5.31
N ASP A 387 -12.60 21.19 -5.98
CA ASP A 387 -13.48 20.17 -5.38
C ASP A 387 -13.02 18.77 -5.81
N PHE A 388 -13.15 17.77 -4.94
CA PHE A 388 -12.89 16.38 -5.32
C PHE A 388 -13.77 16.02 -6.51
N THR A 389 -13.22 15.31 -7.49
CA THR A 389 -14.00 14.87 -8.66
C THR A 389 -14.72 13.55 -8.40
N SER A 390 -14.28 12.78 -7.39
CA SER A 390 -14.89 11.54 -6.95
C SER A 390 -14.46 11.26 -5.51
N VAL A 391 -15.41 10.86 -4.65
CA VAL A 391 -15.14 10.37 -3.30
C VAL A 391 -16.01 9.13 -3.08
N LYS A 392 -15.47 7.99 -3.49
CA LYS A 392 -16.14 6.69 -3.46
C LYS A 392 -15.85 5.94 -2.17
N VAL A 393 -16.90 5.63 -1.42
CA VAL A 393 -16.85 4.59 -0.40
C VAL A 393 -17.14 3.26 -1.08
N LEU A 394 -16.27 2.28 -0.88
CA LEU A 394 -16.39 0.96 -1.47
C LEU A 394 -16.90 -0.05 -0.43
N GLY A 395 -17.63 -1.04 -0.91
CA GLY A 395 -18.05 -2.17 -0.10
C GLY A 395 -16.87 -2.96 0.44
N LYS A 396 -17.11 -3.60 1.58
CA LYS A 396 -16.22 -4.55 2.25
C LYS A 396 -17.10 -5.61 2.88
N SER A 397 -16.73 -6.87 2.74
CA SER A 397 -17.43 -7.98 3.41
C SER A 397 -16.52 -8.58 4.47
N THR A 398 -17.07 -8.84 5.66
CA THR A 398 -16.38 -9.55 6.74
C THR A 398 -17.15 -10.82 7.10
N GLN A 399 -16.43 -11.94 7.16
CA GLN A 399 -16.93 -13.23 7.62
C GLN A 399 -15.87 -13.82 8.56
N ASP A 400 -16.22 -13.98 9.84
CA ASP A 400 -15.27 -14.35 10.89
C ASP A 400 -15.16 -15.87 11.02
N GLY A 401 -14.36 -16.49 10.14
CA GLY A 401 -14.12 -17.93 10.09
C GLY A 401 -14.52 -18.58 8.77
N ILE A 402 -14.57 -19.91 8.77
CA ILE A 402 -14.95 -20.72 7.61
C ILE A 402 -16.41 -21.19 7.82
N PRO A 403 -17.36 -20.80 6.94
CA PRO A 403 -18.75 -21.20 7.09
C PRO A 403 -18.93 -22.70 6.87
N ALA A 404 -19.81 -23.31 7.65
CA ALA A 404 -20.25 -24.69 7.46
C ALA A 404 -21.77 -24.80 7.60
N THR A 405 -22.34 -25.89 7.10
CA THR A 405 -23.78 -26.13 7.05
C THR A 405 -24.41 -26.41 8.42
N ASP A 406 -23.61 -26.75 9.42
CA ASP A 406 -23.98 -26.83 10.85
C ASP A 406 -23.42 -25.69 11.71
N ALA A 407 -22.57 -24.84 11.14
CA ALA A 407 -21.99 -23.68 11.78
C ALA A 407 -22.05 -22.49 10.82
N PRO A 408 -23.26 -21.95 10.55
CA PRO A 408 -23.40 -20.83 9.64
C PRO A 408 -22.73 -19.57 10.19
N LEU A 409 -22.03 -18.85 9.33
CA LEU A 409 -21.35 -17.60 9.68
C LEU A 409 -21.96 -16.42 8.91
N PRO A 410 -22.39 -15.35 9.60
CA PRO A 410 -22.93 -14.17 8.94
C PRO A 410 -21.85 -13.49 8.10
N VAL A 411 -22.25 -13.00 6.93
CA VAL A 411 -21.45 -12.08 6.13
C VAL A 411 -21.97 -10.67 6.41
N THR A 412 -21.10 -9.81 6.93
CA THR A 412 -21.43 -8.41 7.23
C THR A 412 -20.84 -7.49 6.18
N GLY A 413 -21.52 -6.38 5.89
CA GLY A 413 -21.05 -5.33 4.98
C GLY A 413 -20.86 -3.99 5.69
N VAL A 414 -20.39 -2.97 4.98
CA VAL A 414 -20.17 -1.63 5.56
C VAL A 414 -21.34 -0.69 5.30
N THR A 415 -21.72 0.10 6.30
CA THR A 415 -22.82 1.08 6.24
C THR A 415 -22.30 2.48 6.63
N PRO A 416 -21.60 3.16 5.71
CA PRO A 416 -21.02 4.46 6.00
C PRO A 416 -22.12 5.52 6.16
N THR A 417 -22.03 6.33 7.22
CA THR A 417 -22.99 7.42 7.49
C THR A 417 -22.45 8.80 7.10
N LYS A 418 -21.14 8.92 6.93
CA LYS A 418 -20.46 10.17 6.53
C LYS A 418 -19.13 9.89 5.85
N VAL A 419 -18.62 10.88 5.13
CA VAL A 419 -17.19 11.02 4.80
C VAL A 419 -16.67 12.29 5.46
N SER A 420 -15.53 12.17 6.13
CA SER A 420 -14.84 13.25 6.82
C SER A 420 -13.63 13.66 5.99
N VAL A 421 -13.55 14.95 5.65
CA VAL A 421 -12.38 15.55 5.00
C VAL A 421 -11.72 16.48 6.00
N ARG A 422 -10.41 16.36 6.19
CA ARG A 422 -9.58 17.19 7.09
C ARG A 422 -8.35 17.70 6.36
N GLY A 423 -7.86 18.88 6.75
CA GLY A 423 -6.53 19.35 6.36
C GLY A 423 -5.41 18.61 7.12
N LYS A 424 -4.23 19.23 7.19
CA LYS A 424 -3.08 18.71 7.95
C LYS A 424 -3.36 18.57 9.45
N ASN A 425 -4.08 19.53 10.03
CA ASN A 425 -4.44 19.52 11.45
C ASN A 425 -5.75 18.74 11.69
N TRP A 426 -5.68 17.73 12.56
CA TRP A 426 -6.79 16.83 12.89
C TRP A 426 -7.63 17.29 14.08
N ILE A 427 -7.18 18.30 14.82
CA ILE A 427 -7.87 18.79 16.02
C ILE A 427 -8.67 20.05 15.70
N GLY A 428 -9.99 19.93 15.84
CA GLY A 428 -10.92 21.06 15.77
C GLY A 428 -11.04 21.85 17.07
N TYR A 429 -11.91 22.87 17.05
CA TYR A 429 -12.25 23.69 18.22
C TYR A 429 -13.29 23.00 19.13
N ASN A 430 -13.16 23.18 20.45
CA ASN A 430 -14.19 22.82 21.42
C ASN A 430 -15.19 23.97 21.66
N ASN A 431 -16.42 23.81 21.19
CA ASN A 431 -17.52 24.75 21.40
C ASN A 431 -17.88 25.02 22.88
N SER A 432 -17.31 24.26 23.83
CA SER A 432 -17.54 24.39 25.28
C SER A 432 -16.50 25.27 26.00
N LEU A 433 -15.86 26.21 25.30
CA LEU A 433 -14.98 27.25 25.86
C LEU A 433 -15.69 28.62 25.82
N PRO A 434 -15.53 29.49 26.82
CA PRO A 434 -14.52 29.46 27.88
C PRO A 434 -14.77 28.43 28.98
N TYR A 435 -13.68 27.98 29.61
CA TYR A 435 -13.71 27.07 30.74
C TYR A 435 -12.88 27.66 31.88
N THR A 436 -13.35 27.55 33.13
CA THR A 436 -12.59 27.99 34.31
C THR A 436 -12.66 26.91 35.37
N ASN A 437 -11.50 26.47 35.84
CA ASN A 437 -11.40 25.48 36.90
C ASN A 437 -10.12 25.71 37.72
N LEU A 438 -10.20 25.51 39.04
CA LEU A 438 -9.11 25.67 40.00
C LEU A 438 -8.25 26.94 39.78
N GLY A 439 -8.89 28.07 39.47
CA GLY A 439 -8.21 29.37 39.30
C GLY A 439 -7.58 29.62 37.92
N VAL A 440 -7.66 28.67 36.99
CA VAL A 440 -7.19 28.84 35.60
C VAL A 440 -8.39 28.96 34.64
N LYS A 441 -8.35 29.97 33.77
CA LYS A 441 -9.31 30.19 32.70
C LYS A 441 -8.69 29.86 31.34
N LEU A 442 -9.35 29.01 30.58
CA LEU A 442 -9.05 28.64 29.19
C LEU A 442 -10.08 29.27 28.24
N THR A 443 -9.61 30.00 27.23
CA THR A 443 -10.42 30.54 26.14
C THR A 443 -9.87 30.09 24.79
N TYR A 444 -10.69 30.17 23.74
CA TYR A 444 -10.25 29.96 22.37
C TYR A 444 -10.85 31.02 21.46
N SER A 445 -10.04 31.58 20.56
CA SER A 445 -10.47 32.54 19.54
C SER A 445 -9.50 32.49 18.37
N ASN A 446 -10.02 32.46 17.14
CA ASN A 446 -9.25 32.52 15.89
C ASN A 446 -8.04 31.54 15.84
N GLY A 447 -8.24 30.28 16.25
CA GLY A 447 -7.17 29.28 16.25
C GLY A 447 -6.29 29.27 17.50
N THR A 448 -6.36 30.31 18.35
CA THR A 448 -5.49 30.46 19.52
C THR A 448 -6.19 30.03 20.81
N TYR A 449 -5.56 29.13 21.57
CA TYR A 449 -5.91 28.85 22.95
C TYR A 449 -5.19 29.84 23.86
N THR A 450 -5.87 30.38 24.86
CA THR A 450 -5.28 31.30 25.86
C THR A 450 -5.59 30.79 27.27
N LEU A 451 -4.54 30.67 28.10
CA LEU A 451 -4.65 30.39 29.52
C LEU A 451 -4.28 31.62 30.34
N SER A 452 -5.09 31.89 31.37
CA SER A 452 -4.85 32.96 32.34
C SER A 452 -5.22 32.52 33.76
N GLY A 453 -4.48 33.03 34.74
CA GLY A 453 -4.76 32.82 36.17
C GLY A 453 -3.78 31.88 36.85
N THR A 454 -3.95 31.68 38.16
CA THR A 454 -3.05 30.87 38.99
C THR A 454 -3.73 29.56 39.37
N SER A 455 -3.10 28.43 39.07
CA SER A 455 -3.64 27.11 39.34
C SER A 455 -3.57 26.74 40.82
N ALA A 456 -4.73 26.44 41.42
CA ALA A 456 -4.85 25.92 42.78
C ALA A 456 -4.69 24.38 42.86
N GLY A 457 -4.47 23.69 41.73
CA GLY A 457 -4.33 22.22 41.68
C GLY A 457 -3.94 21.73 40.28
N TYR A 458 -4.51 20.62 39.82
CA TYR A 458 -4.20 20.04 38.50
C TYR A 458 -5.40 20.10 37.54
N PRO A 459 -5.89 21.29 37.15
CA PRO A 459 -7.02 21.38 36.24
C PRO A 459 -6.62 20.88 34.85
N TYR A 460 -7.54 20.18 34.21
CA TYR A 460 -7.44 19.78 32.81
C TYR A 460 -8.77 20.03 32.09
N LYS A 461 -8.72 20.08 30.76
CA LYS A 461 -9.90 20.18 29.90
C LYS A 461 -9.65 19.39 28.62
N SER A 462 -10.57 18.48 28.29
CA SER A 462 -10.62 17.90 26.95
C SER A 462 -11.05 18.98 25.96
N ILE A 463 -10.25 19.15 24.92
CA ILE A 463 -10.48 20.11 23.82
C ILE A 463 -10.92 19.42 22.53
N TYR A 464 -10.72 18.11 22.43
CA TYR A 464 -11.13 17.36 21.25
C TYR A 464 -11.23 15.89 21.57
N THR A 465 -12.18 15.23 20.94
CA THR A 465 -12.41 13.79 21.06
C THR A 465 -12.08 13.13 19.74
N ILE A 466 -11.11 12.23 19.76
CA ILE A 466 -10.71 11.43 18.61
C ILE A 466 -11.57 10.16 18.64
N PRO A 467 -12.44 9.95 17.64
CA PRO A 467 -13.29 8.77 17.61
C PRO A 467 -12.47 7.49 17.60
N ALA A 468 -13.00 6.42 18.19
CA ALA A 468 -12.35 5.11 18.21
C ALA A 468 -11.93 4.66 16.81
N ASN A 469 -10.79 3.97 16.73
CA ASN A 469 -10.26 3.36 15.49
C ASN A 469 -10.02 4.32 14.30
N THR A 470 -9.87 5.63 14.56
CA THR A 470 -9.65 6.66 13.50
C THR A 470 -8.17 6.88 13.18
N LEU A 471 -7.27 6.75 14.16
CA LEU A 471 -5.84 7.00 13.98
C LEU A 471 -5.10 5.74 13.52
N ARG A 472 -4.42 5.79 12.37
CA ARG A 472 -3.52 4.73 11.88
C ARG A 472 -2.19 5.31 11.42
N GLY A 473 -1.09 4.78 11.94
CA GLY A 473 0.26 5.25 11.65
C GLY A 473 0.85 6.11 12.76
N THR A 474 1.95 6.79 12.45
CA THR A 474 2.67 7.64 13.40
C THR A 474 2.11 9.05 13.36
N TYR A 475 1.71 9.58 14.49
CA TYR A 475 1.19 10.93 14.64
C TYR A 475 2.07 11.76 15.58
N ARG A 476 1.98 13.07 15.42
CA ARG A 476 2.57 14.04 16.32
C ARG A 476 1.51 15.02 16.79
N LEU A 477 1.40 15.15 18.11
CA LEU A 477 0.69 16.23 18.76
C LEU A 477 1.70 17.34 19.07
N SER A 478 1.45 18.57 18.64
CA SER A 478 2.35 19.69 18.84
C SER A 478 1.65 20.90 19.46
N LYS A 479 2.45 21.66 20.21
CA LYS A 479 2.09 22.95 20.79
C LYS A 479 3.01 24.00 20.21
N THR A 480 2.47 25.10 19.70
CA THR A 480 3.27 26.26 19.24
C THR A 480 2.89 27.47 20.05
N VAL A 481 3.82 27.97 20.85
CA VAL A 481 3.60 29.15 21.70
C VAL A 481 3.46 30.39 20.84
N ALA A 482 2.34 31.08 20.98
CA ALA A 482 2.12 32.40 20.39
C ALA A 482 2.67 33.50 21.30
N ARG A 483 2.42 33.42 22.62
CA ARG A 483 2.91 34.36 23.66
C ARG A 483 2.98 33.66 25.03
N GLY A 484 3.84 34.12 25.93
CA GLY A 484 3.85 33.72 27.34
C GLY A 484 4.92 32.70 27.73
N THR A 485 4.67 31.99 28.84
CA THR A 485 5.66 31.21 29.62
C THR A 485 5.82 29.74 29.21
N ASP A 486 5.01 29.24 28.27
CA ASP A 486 5.07 27.85 27.77
C ASP A 486 4.91 26.76 28.85
N ALA A 487 3.98 26.93 29.78
CA ALA A 487 3.92 26.14 31.01
C ALA A 487 2.88 25.00 30.99
N ALA A 488 1.79 25.12 30.24
CA ALA A 488 0.79 24.07 30.15
C ALA A 488 1.31 22.90 29.32
N TYR A 489 0.90 21.66 29.61
CA TYR A 489 1.23 20.53 28.76
C TYR A 489 -0.02 20.01 28.05
N ILE A 490 0.20 19.34 26.92
CA ILE A 490 -0.85 18.73 26.12
C ILE A 490 -0.66 17.23 26.08
N ARG A 491 -1.76 16.48 26.00
CA ARG A 491 -1.71 15.02 25.98
C ARG A 491 -2.85 14.40 25.19
N ILE A 492 -2.64 13.16 24.76
CA ILE A 492 -3.68 12.26 24.28
C ILE A 492 -3.83 11.14 25.30
N ILE A 493 -5.04 10.95 25.80
CA ILE A 493 -5.33 10.01 26.88
C ILE A 493 -6.60 9.21 26.59
N ASP A 494 -6.54 7.90 26.85
CA ASP A 494 -7.72 7.04 26.89
C ASP A 494 -8.31 7.08 28.29
N ARG A 495 -9.52 7.63 28.38
CA ARG A 495 -10.31 7.73 29.62
C ARG A 495 -11.39 6.67 29.72
N THR A 496 -11.55 5.81 28.71
CA THR A 496 -12.51 4.70 28.73
C THR A 496 -12.03 3.55 29.60
N VAL A 497 -10.73 3.52 29.91
CA VAL A 497 -10.10 2.53 30.80
C VAL A 497 -9.77 3.14 32.17
N THR A 498 -9.76 2.30 33.20
CA THR A 498 -9.43 2.68 34.58
C THR A 498 -8.29 1.79 35.11
N PRO A 499 -7.11 2.35 35.46
CA PRO A 499 -6.74 3.77 35.39
C PRO A 499 -6.62 4.28 33.93
N ALA A 500 -6.81 5.58 33.73
CA ALA A 500 -6.68 6.20 32.41
C ALA A 500 -5.25 6.04 31.86
N VAL A 501 -5.13 5.74 30.57
CA VAL A 501 -3.84 5.40 29.92
C VAL A 501 -3.43 6.52 28.96
N PRO A 502 -2.30 7.21 29.18
CA PRO A 502 -1.78 8.20 28.25
C PRO A 502 -1.08 7.53 27.05
N TYR A 503 -1.43 7.99 25.85
CA TYR A 503 -0.73 7.62 24.61
C TYR A 503 0.38 8.61 24.25
N SER A 504 0.26 9.85 24.72
CA SER A 504 1.29 10.87 24.57
C SER A 504 1.21 11.83 25.75
N GLU A 505 2.29 11.99 26.50
CA GLU A 505 2.43 12.90 27.64
C GLU A 505 3.74 13.69 27.56
N SER A 506 3.68 14.97 27.19
CA SER A 506 4.78 15.95 27.36
C SER A 506 4.31 17.36 26.94
N VAL A 507 5.04 18.40 27.36
CA VAL A 507 4.90 19.79 26.86
C VAL A 507 5.02 19.84 25.32
N TYR A 508 5.78 18.89 24.75
CA TYR A 508 6.02 18.67 23.32
C TYR A 508 5.91 17.19 23.01
N ALA A 509 4.67 16.67 23.07
CA ALA A 509 4.33 15.28 22.83
C ALA A 509 5.24 14.56 21.81
N THR A 510 5.84 13.44 22.24
CA THR A 510 6.63 12.56 21.36
C THR A 510 5.72 11.97 20.29
N PRO A 511 6.26 11.69 19.08
CA PRO A 511 5.53 10.92 18.10
C PRO A 511 5.03 9.60 18.71
N PHE A 512 3.80 9.22 18.39
CA PHE A 512 3.20 7.98 18.86
C PHE A 512 2.60 7.23 17.67
N THR A 513 2.68 5.90 17.70
CA THR A 513 2.22 5.04 16.61
C THR A 513 0.95 4.31 17.02
N MET A 514 -0.05 4.39 16.15
CA MET A 514 -1.34 3.73 16.32
C MET A 514 -1.49 2.65 15.27
N ASN A 515 -1.74 1.41 15.69
CA ASN A 515 -2.05 0.31 14.78
C ASN A 515 -3.54 0.30 14.34
N GLY A 516 -4.27 1.36 14.73
CA GLY A 516 -5.67 1.59 14.37
C GLY A 516 -6.71 0.78 15.12
N ILE A 517 -6.30 0.11 16.20
CA ILE A 517 -7.21 -0.36 17.24
C ILE A 517 -7.00 0.55 18.44
N HIS A 518 -7.99 1.40 18.74
CA HIS A 518 -7.98 2.25 19.92
C HIS A 518 -9.40 2.66 20.30
N ASN A 519 -9.62 2.83 21.60
CA ASN A 519 -10.86 3.41 22.12
C ASN A 519 -10.96 4.89 21.75
N GLU A 520 -12.06 5.52 22.09
CA GLU A 520 -12.18 6.97 22.00
C GLU A 520 -11.09 7.65 22.85
N LEU A 521 -10.33 8.56 22.23
CA LEU A 521 -9.22 9.26 22.89
C LEU A 521 -9.57 10.73 23.11
N GLN A 522 -9.08 11.30 24.21
CA GLN A 522 -9.27 12.69 24.56
C GLN A 522 -7.96 13.46 24.37
N VAL A 523 -8.02 14.56 23.61
CA VAL A 523 -6.93 15.54 23.54
C VAL A 523 -7.15 16.55 24.65
N GLU A 524 -6.18 16.70 25.54
CA GLU A 524 -6.31 17.55 26.73
C GLU A 524 -5.26 18.64 26.78
N ILE A 525 -5.68 19.78 27.33
CA ILE A 525 -4.78 20.77 27.93
C ILE A 525 -4.82 20.55 29.44
N ALA A 526 -3.65 20.37 30.05
CA ALA A 526 -3.50 20.12 31.47
C ALA A 526 -2.50 21.10 32.11
N CYS A 527 -2.75 21.42 33.36
CA CYS A 527 -1.99 22.39 34.15
C CYS A 527 -1.42 21.75 35.41
N SER A 528 -0.38 22.37 35.95
CA SER A 528 0.29 21.98 37.18
C SER A 528 -0.13 22.88 38.34
N ALA A 529 -0.11 22.35 39.57
CA ALA A 529 -0.44 23.09 40.77
C ALA A 529 0.55 24.22 41.05
N GLY A 530 0.06 25.38 41.49
CA GLY A 530 0.86 26.54 41.90
C GLY A 530 1.42 27.37 40.74
N ILE A 531 1.18 27.00 39.48
CA ILE A 531 1.68 27.73 38.32
C ILE A 531 0.73 28.85 37.93
N THR A 532 1.29 30.03 37.65
CA THR A 532 0.55 31.14 37.06
C THR A 532 0.69 31.11 35.54
N TYR A 533 -0.45 31.03 34.86
CA TYR A 533 -0.55 30.99 33.42
C TYR A 533 -0.87 32.39 32.89
N ASN A 534 -0.11 32.80 31.88
CA ASN A 534 -0.39 33.95 31.03
C ASN A 534 0.19 33.66 29.64
N GLU A 535 -0.41 32.69 28.97
CA GLU A 535 0.12 32.16 27.73
C GLU A 535 -0.96 31.96 26.69
N SER A 536 -0.54 31.99 25.43
CA SER A 536 -1.38 31.71 24.28
C SER A 536 -0.61 30.81 23.32
N PHE A 537 -1.26 29.80 22.77
CA PHE A 537 -0.63 28.81 21.91
C PHE A 537 -1.61 28.17 20.93
N TYR A 538 -1.03 27.56 19.90
CA TYR A 538 -1.72 26.73 18.91
C TYR A 538 -1.47 25.26 19.21
N ILE A 539 -2.45 24.41 18.88
CA ILE A 539 -2.32 22.96 18.98
C ILE A 539 -2.60 22.35 17.62
N GLN A 540 -1.77 21.37 17.24
CA GLN A 540 -1.95 20.61 16.02
C GLN A 540 -1.71 19.13 16.27
N LEU A 541 -2.58 18.29 15.73
CA LEU A 541 -2.34 16.86 15.58
C LEU A 541 -2.17 16.59 14.09
N GLU A 542 -1.04 16.01 13.72
CA GLU A 542 -0.72 15.73 12.33
C GLU A 542 -0.10 14.33 12.18
N LEU A 543 -0.23 13.77 10.98
CA LEU A 543 0.44 12.52 10.61
C LEU A 543 1.93 12.82 10.38
N GLY A 544 2.81 11.99 10.95
CA GLY A 544 4.26 12.13 10.85
C GLY A 544 4.96 12.16 12.20
N SER A 545 6.29 12.14 12.16
CA SER A 545 7.15 12.18 13.36
C SER A 545 7.79 13.54 13.62
N THR A 546 7.67 14.49 12.69
CA THR A 546 8.30 15.82 12.76
C THR A 546 7.26 16.90 13.03
N ASN A 547 7.64 17.93 13.78
CA ASN A 547 6.77 19.09 14.02
C ASN A 547 6.80 19.98 12.78
N THR A 548 5.63 20.29 12.21
CA THR A 548 5.53 21.27 11.12
C THR A 548 4.96 22.61 11.60
N ALA A 549 4.98 23.61 10.72
CA ALA A 549 4.36 24.90 11.01
C ALA A 549 2.86 24.74 11.22
N TYR A 550 2.32 25.48 12.19
CA TYR A 550 0.91 25.43 12.54
C TYR A 550 0.00 25.72 11.32
N GLU A 551 -0.95 24.83 11.07
CA GLU A 551 -2.10 25.09 10.20
C GLU A 551 -3.41 25.01 10.97
N ALA A 552 -4.33 25.91 10.64
CA ALA A 552 -5.67 25.90 11.19
C ALA A 552 -6.43 24.64 10.76
N TYR A 553 -7.33 24.19 11.62
CA TYR A 553 -8.21 23.06 11.31
C TYR A 553 -9.24 23.44 10.24
N THR A 554 -9.30 22.66 9.16
CA THR A 554 -10.21 22.87 8.02
C THR A 554 -11.15 21.69 7.79
N GLY A 555 -11.52 20.98 8.87
CA GLY A 555 -12.30 19.74 8.77
C GLY A 555 -13.80 19.92 8.57
N THR A 556 -14.39 19.13 7.67
CA THR A 556 -15.84 19.07 7.42
C THR A 556 -16.32 17.62 7.29
N ASP A 557 -17.50 17.32 7.85
CA ASP A 557 -18.20 16.03 7.72
C ASP A 557 -19.33 16.14 6.71
N TYR A 558 -19.29 15.28 5.70
CA TYR A 558 -20.28 15.17 4.63
C TYR A 558 -21.17 13.97 4.90
N GLN A 559 -22.43 14.20 5.29
CA GLN A 559 -23.36 13.11 5.63
C GLN A 559 -23.76 12.33 4.39
N LEU A 560 -23.75 11.01 4.47
CA LEU A 560 -24.19 10.12 3.40
C LEU A 560 -25.68 9.76 3.58
N PRO A 561 -26.40 9.42 2.51
CA PRO A 561 -27.75 8.87 2.63
C PRO A 561 -27.75 7.54 3.41
N ALA A 562 -28.92 7.12 3.90
CA ALA A 562 -29.06 5.81 4.51
C ALA A 562 -28.95 4.73 3.43
N LEU A 563 -27.82 4.01 3.42
CA LEU A 563 -27.52 2.94 2.48
C LEU A 563 -27.73 1.56 3.14
N SER A 564 -28.21 0.59 2.37
CA SER A 564 -28.02 -0.82 2.76
C SER A 564 -26.53 -1.17 2.72
N ALA A 565 -26.12 -2.19 3.47
CA ALA A 565 -24.71 -2.55 3.60
C ALA A 565 -24.04 -2.78 2.24
N LEU A 566 -22.90 -2.12 2.01
CA LEU A 566 -22.09 -2.24 0.81
C LEU A 566 -21.14 -3.43 0.96
N HIS A 567 -21.16 -4.35 0.00
CA HIS A 567 -20.40 -5.60 0.06
C HIS A 567 -19.27 -5.67 -0.96
N ARG A 568 -18.33 -6.59 -0.73
CA ARG A 568 -17.23 -6.94 -1.65
C ARG A 568 -17.04 -8.45 -1.71
N ILE A 569 -16.75 -8.97 -2.90
CA ILE A 569 -16.25 -10.34 -3.10
C ILE A 569 -15.01 -10.29 -4.00
N GLY A 570 -13.89 -10.82 -3.54
CA GLY A 570 -12.62 -10.67 -4.24
C GLY A 570 -12.30 -9.20 -4.52
N SER A 571 -12.05 -8.86 -5.79
CA SER A 571 -11.79 -7.49 -6.26
C SER A 571 -13.05 -6.69 -6.63
N ILE A 572 -14.24 -7.30 -6.56
CA ILE A 572 -15.50 -6.68 -6.98
C ILE A 572 -16.19 -6.11 -5.75
N ALA A 573 -16.49 -4.82 -5.75
CA ALA A 573 -17.13 -4.13 -4.63
C ALA A 573 -18.33 -3.31 -5.09
N ASP A 574 -19.35 -3.24 -4.24
CA ASP A 574 -20.32 -2.15 -4.31
C ASP A 574 -19.61 -0.81 -4.08
N SER A 575 -20.25 0.28 -4.48
CA SER A 575 -19.71 1.61 -4.23
C SER A 575 -20.79 2.67 -4.08
N TYR A 576 -20.48 3.72 -3.33
CA TYR A 576 -21.23 4.96 -3.28
C TYR A 576 -20.26 6.13 -3.47
N ASP A 577 -20.44 6.91 -4.53
CA ASP A 577 -19.67 8.13 -4.76
C ASP A 577 -20.40 9.33 -4.17
N ALA A 578 -19.83 9.93 -3.13
CA ALA A 578 -20.42 11.08 -2.46
C ALA A 578 -20.44 12.35 -3.33
N VAL A 579 -19.51 12.49 -4.27
CA VAL A 579 -19.47 13.67 -5.15
C VAL A 579 -20.60 13.61 -6.17
N SER A 580 -20.70 12.50 -6.91
CA SER A 580 -21.74 12.33 -7.92
C SER A 580 -23.09 11.89 -7.36
N GLY A 581 -23.14 11.38 -6.13
CA GLY A 581 -24.33 10.76 -5.52
C GLY A 581 -24.66 9.38 -6.10
N LEU A 582 -23.78 8.77 -6.91
CA LEU A 582 -24.07 7.52 -7.60
C LEU A 582 -23.76 6.31 -6.70
N GLU A 583 -24.79 5.55 -6.36
CA GLU A 583 -24.67 4.21 -5.77
C GLU A 583 -24.59 3.17 -6.89
N THR A 584 -23.61 2.27 -6.83
CA THR A 584 -23.46 1.14 -7.75
C THR A 584 -23.37 -0.15 -6.97
N ARG A 585 -24.32 -1.06 -7.20
CA ARG A 585 -24.31 -2.42 -6.67
C ARG A 585 -23.75 -3.36 -7.71
N ASN A 586 -22.63 -3.97 -7.37
CA ASN A 586 -22.00 -5.04 -8.12
C ASN A 586 -22.26 -6.40 -7.47
N ILE A 587 -22.65 -6.42 -6.19
CA ILE A 587 -22.89 -7.62 -5.40
C ILE A 587 -24.40 -7.81 -5.21
N GLY A 588 -24.89 -8.97 -5.64
CA GLY A 588 -26.23 -9.45 -5.34
C GLY A 588 -26.22 -10.35 -4.12
N ILE A 589 -27.34 -10.40 -3.41
CA ILE A 589 -27.54 -11.26 -2.23
C ILE A 589 -28.82 -12.06 -2.46
N GLU A 590 -28.67 -13.36 -2.63
CA GLU A 590 -29.81 -14.28 -2.73
C GLU A 590 -30.00 -14.96 -1.38
N THR A 591 -31.25 -14.98 -0.89
CA THR A 591 -31.63 -15.64 0.37
C THR A 591 -32.48 -16.84 0.04
N PHE A 592 -32.08 -18.00 0.53
CA PHE A 592 -32.74 -19.28 0.28
C PHE A 592 -33.56 -19.68 1.50
N ASP A 593 -34.85 -19.92 1.30
CA ASP A 593 -35.84 -20.28 2.32
C ASP A 593 -36.55 -21.61 2.03
N GLY A 594 -36.13 -22.31 0.96
CA GLY A 594 -36.73 -23.58 0.57
C GLY A 594 -37.95 -23.42 -0.33
N THR A 595 -38.25 -22.24 -0.86
CA THR A 595 -39.26 -22.07 -1.91
C THR A 595 -38.71 -22.25 -3.33
N GLU A 596 -37.39 -22.31 -3.49
CA GLU A 596 -36.70 -22.22 -4.78
C GLU A 596 -36.92 -23.44 -5.69
N SER A 597 -36.72 -23.25 -7.00
CA SER A 597 -36.84 -24.31 -8.01
C SER A 597 -35.48 -24.94 -8.35
N PHE A 598 -34.96 -25.77 -7.45
CA PHE A 598 -33.76 -26.56 -7.70
C PHE A 598 -33.99 -27.67 -8.75
N ILE A 599 -32.94 -28.00 -9.50
CA ILE A 599 -32.94 -29.04 -10.53
C ILE A 599 -31.66 -29.90 -10.48
N ASN A 600 -31.65 -30.96 -11.28
CA ASN A 600 -30.48 -31.80 -11.60
C ASN A 600 -29.67 -32.29 -10.38
N PRO A 601 -30.30 -32.93 -9.37
CA PRO A 601 -29.55 -33.49 -8.25
C PRO A 601 -28.55 -34.52 -8.78
N THR A 602 -27.27 -34.37 -8.40
CA THR A 602 -26.20 -35.26 -8.86
C THR A 602 -25.54 -35.93 -7.67
N LEU A 603 -25.54 -37.25 -7.65
CA LEU A 603 -24.96 -38.05 -6.57
C LEU A 603 -23.44 -38.11 -6.65
N SER A 604 -22.80 -38.01 -5.49
CA SER A 604 -21.41 -38.37 -5.22
C SER A 604 -21.40 -39.37 -4.03
N PRO A 605 -20.26 -39.97 -3.65
CA PRO A 605 -20.23 -40.96 -2.57
C PRO A 605 -20.86 -40.45 -1.25
N ASN A 606 -20.49 -39.27 -0.76
CA ASN A 606 -20.98 -38.70 0.51
C ASN A 606 -21.86 -37.45 0.33
N THR A 607 -21.87 -36.83 -0.84
CA THR A 607 -22.58 -35.56 -1.10
C THR A 607 -23.59 -35.66 -2.23
N ILE A 608 -24.55 -34.73 -2.25
CA ILE A 608 -25.48 -34.50 -3.37
C ILE A 608 -25.30 -33.06 -3.82
N ARG A 609 -25.17 -32.85 -5.13
CA ARG A 609 -25.12 -31.52 -5.74
C ARG A 609 -26.49 -31.11 -6.25
N PHE A 610 -26.96 -29.93 -5.88
CA PHE A 610 -28.17 -29.29 -6.38
C PHE A 610 -27.83 -28.08 -7.26
N GLN A 611 -28.58 -27.87 -8.33
CA GLN A 611 -28.44 -26.72 -9.23
C GLN A 611 -29.61 -25.77 -9.06
N TYR A 612 -29.34 -24.49 -8.92
CA TYR A 612 -30.33 -23.42 -8.92
C TYR A 612 -30.10 -22.49 -10.12
N PRO A 613 -30.96 -22.57 -11.16
CA PRO A 613 -30.87 -21.68 -12.31
C PRO A 613 -31.22 -20.24 -11.91
N TYR A 614 -30.30 -19.30 -12.09
CA TYR A 614 -30.46 -17.96 -11.53
C TYR A 614 -29.82 -16.86 -12.39
N ALA A 615 -30.58 -16.40 -13.39
CA ALA A 615 -30.12 -15.44 -14.40
C ALA A 615 -29.39 -14.18 -13.88
N PRO A 616 -29.70 -13.58 -12.71
CA PRO A 616 -29.01 -12.39 -12.22
C PRO A 616 -27.53 -12.60 -11.86
N VAL A 617 -27.04 -13.84 -11.69
CA VAL A 617 -25.63 -14.10 -11.36
C VAL A 617 -24.73 -14.02 -12.58
N LYS A 618 -23.57 -13.37 -12.43
CA LYS A 618 -22.48 -13.44 -13.42
C LYS A 618 -21.67 -14.70 -13.20
N TYR A 619 -21.33 -15.39 -14.28
CA TYR A 619 -20.32 -16.44 -14.19
C TYR A 619 -18.97 -15.86 -13.75
N SER A 620 -18.52 -16.25 -12.56
CA SER A 620 -17.25 -15.82 -11.99
C SER A 620 -16.58 -17.01 -11.28
N PRO A 621 -15.71 -17.77 -11.99
CA PRO A 621 -15.00 -18.87 -11.38
C PRO A 621 -14.02 -18.31 -10.33
N GLY A 622 -14.22 -18.68 -9.06
CA GLY A 622 -13.29 -18.32 -7.98
C GLY A 622 -13.75 -17.22 -7.01
N THR A 623 -14.97 -16.67 -7.13
CA THR A 623 -15.43 -15.59 -6.24
C THR A 623 -16.88 -15.76 -5.81
N GLY A 624 -17.13 -15.69 -4.50
CA GLY A 624 -18.45 -15.67 -3.88
C GLY A 624 -18.33 -15.87 -2.38
N LEU A 625 -19.34 -15.45 -1.62
CA LEU A 625 -19.45 -15.77 -0.19
C LEU A 625 -20.79 -16.43 0.09
N SER A 626 -20.82 -17.31 1.08
CA SER A 626 -22.05 -17.93 1.57
C SER A 626 -22.01 -18.03 3.07
N THR A 627 -23.18 -17.96 3.68
CA THR A 627 -23.34 -18.11 5.13
C THR A 627 -23.11 -19.54 5.62
N HIS A 628 -23.36 -20.56 4.79
CA HIS A 628 -23.32 -21.97 5.20
C HIS A 628 -22.32 -22.81 4.42
N PHE A 629 -21.81 -22.31 3.29
CA PHE A 629 -20.96 -23.10 2.41
C PHE A 629 -19.66 -22.36 2.11
N VAL A 630 -18.56 -23.10 2.10
CA VAL A 630 -17.30 -22.60 1.57
C VAL A 630 -17.39 -22.53 0.04
N PHE A 631 -16.86 -21.46 -0.54
CA PHE A 631 -16.70 -21.40 -1.99
C PHE A 631 -15.69 -22.46 -2.43
N SER A 632 -16.08 -23.35 -3.34
CA SER A 632 -15.19 -24.41 -3.86
C SER A 632 -15.15 -24.37 -5.39
N ILE A 633 -13.97 -24.40 -6.01
CA ILE A 633 -13.87 -24.49 -7.47
C ILE A 633 -14.40 -25.88 -7.91
N PRO A 634 -15.17 -25.97 -9.01
CA PRO A 634 -15.73 -27.23 -9.45
C PRO A 634 -14.63 -28.22 -9.83
N SER A 635 -14.42 -29.24 -9.00
CA SER A 635 -14.01 -30.55 -9.51
C SER A 635 -15.27 -31.41 -9.59
N TYR A 636 -15.53 -31.99 -10.76
CA TYR A 636 -16.65 -32.92 -10.96
C TYR A 636 -16.57 -34.14 -10.03
N LEU A 637 -15.39 -34.36 -9.43
CA LEU A 637 -15.04 -35.45 -8.53
C LEU A 637 -14.92 -35.03 -7.05
N SER A 638 -15.23 -33.78 -6.69
CA SER A 638 -15.24 -33.33 -5.29
C SER A 638 -16.36 -34.02 -4.53
N ASP A 639 -16.07 -34.54 -3.34
CA ASP A 639 -17.05 -35.11 -2.42
C ASP A 639 -17.11 -34.32 -1.11
N ILE A 640 -16.86 -33.01 -1.21
CA ILE A 640 -16.82 -32.06 -0.10
C ILE A 640 -17.99 -31.08 -0.23
N GLU A 641 -18.56 -30.68 0.91
CA GLU A 641 -19.56 -29.62 0.94
C GLU A 641 -19.01 -28.30 0.44
N GLY A 642 -19.85 -27.54 -0.24
CA GLY A 642 -19.46 -26.24 -0.75
C GLY A 642 -20.46 -25.71 -1.74
N PHE A 643 -20.20 -24.51 -2.23
CA PHE A 643 -20.99 -23.92 -3.31
C PHE A 643 -20.07 -23.34 -4.39
N PHE A 644 -20.62 -23.18 -5.59
CA PHE A 644 -19.93 -22.54 -6.69
C PHE A 644 -20.90 -21.94 -7.71
N ILE A 645 -20.38 -21.03 -8.53
CA ILE A 645 -21.11 -20.40 -9.63
C ILE A 645 -20.62 -21.05 -10.94
N GLY A 646 -21.53 -21.68 -11.69
CA GLY A 646 -21.19 -22.43 -12.91
C GLY A 646 -21.30 -21.61 -14.20
N GLY A 647 -20.83 -22.21 -15.32
CA GLY A 647 -20.73 -21.56 -16.64
C GLY A 647 -22.05 -21.26 -17.35
N SER A 648 -23.16 -21.82 -16.86
CA SER A 648 -24.53 -21.31 -17.08
C SER A 648 -24.91 -20.61 -15.77
N PRO A 649 -25.47 -19.38 -15.78
CA PRO A 649 -25.59 -18.49 -14.62
C PRO A 649 -26.45 -19.11 -13.51
N ASP A 650 -25.85 -20.03 -12.78
CA ASP A 650 -26.50 -20.95 -11.88
C ASP A 650 -25.64 -21.06 -10.63
N ILE A 651 -26.32 -21.20 -9.50
CA ILE A 651 -25.71 -21.43 -8.20
C ILE A 651 -25.81 -22.92 -7.90
N PHE A 652 -24.68 -23.55 -7.60
CA PHE A 652 -24.61 -24.95 -7.26
C PHE A 652 -24.26 -25.12 -5.79
N PHE A 653 -24.97 -26.02 -5.12
CA PHE A 653 -24.70 -26.41 -3.73
C PHE A 653 -24.37 -27.88 -3.66
N ARG A 654 -23.33 -28.24 -2.92
CA ARG A 654 -23.02 -29.62 -2.52
C ARG A 654 -23.21 -29.75 -1.03
N ILE A 655 -24.06 -30.67 -0.61
CA ILE A 655 -24.38 -30.93 0.80
C ILE A 655 -24.25 -32.43 1.09
N HIS A 656 -23.84 -32.78 2.31
CA HIS A 656 -23.75 -34.17 2.74
C HIS A 656 -25.13 -34.83 2.77
N LYS A 657 -25.18 -36.08 2.28
CA LYS A 657 -26.39 -36.92 2.27
C LYS A 657 -27.07 -36.99 3.64
N ASN A 658 -26.28 -37.13 4.69
CA ASN A 658 -26.75 -37.27 6.06
C ASN A 658 -27.48 -36.00 6.56
N ARG A 659 -27.11 -34.81 6.07
CA ARG A 659 -27.71 -33.54 6.54
C ARG A 659 -29.14 -33.35 6.07
N ILE A 660 -29.46 -33.86 4.88
CA ILE A 660 -30.80 -33.78 4.32
C ILE A 660 -31.60 -35.08 4.52
N GLY A 661 -31.03 -36.07 5.19
CA GLY A 661 -31.67 -37.37 5.43
C GLY A 661 -31.91 -38.16 4.13
N TYR A 662 -30.96 -38.15 3.19
CA TYR A 662 -31.00 -38.98 1.99
C TYR A 662 -31.05 -40.48 2.34
N VAL A 663 -31.81 -41.25 1.57
CA VAL A 663 -31.89 -42.72 1.67
C VAL A 663 -31.69 -43.32 0.28
N ASP A 664 -30.99 -44.47 0.20
CA ASP A 664 -30.75 -45.14 -1.07
C ASP A 664 -32.06 -45.46 -1.81
N GLY A 665 -32.15 -45.00 -3.05
CA GLY A 665 -33.33 -45.13 -3.89
C GLY A 665 -34.25 -43.89 -3.91
N ASP A 666 -33.93 -42.82 -3.19
CA ASP A 666 -34.62 -41.53 -3.36
C ASP A 666 -34.63 -41.10 -4.83
N THR A 667 -35.78 -40.65 -5.32
CA THR A 667 -35.91 -40.00 -6.64
C THR A 667 -35.38 -38.57 -6.60
N ASP A 668 -35.05 -37.99 -7.76
CA ASP A 668 -34.61 -36.60 -7.88
C ASP A 668 -35.54 -35.60 -7.18
N LEU A 669 -36.87 -35.81 -7.32
CA LEU A 669 -37.89 -34.97 -6.69
C LEU A 669 -37.85 -35.08 -5.16
N GLN A 670 -37.62 -36.28 -4.62
CA GLN A 670 -37.48 -36.50 -3.17
C GLN A 670 -36.20 -35.86 -2.64
N MET A 671 -35.07 -35.97 -3.35
CA MET A 671 -33.81 -35.33 -2.97
C MET A 671 -33.96 -33.80 -2.92
N ILE A 672 -34.57 -33.20 -3.95
CA ILE A 672 -34.84 -31.75 -4.01
C ILE A 672 -35.76 -31.35 -2.85
N THR A 673 -36.82 -32.11 -2.60
CA THR A 673 -37.76 -31.83 -1.49
C THR A 673 -37.05 -31.83 -0.14
N LYS A 674 -36.16 -32.80 0.10
CA LYS A 674 -35.35 -32.89 1.33
C LYS A 674 -34.39 -31.71 1.48
N PHE A 675 -33.71 -31.30 0.40
CA PHE A 675 -32.84 -30.12 0.45
C PHE A 675 -33.61 -28.83 0.70
N LYS A 676 -34.77 -28.64 0.06
CA LYS A 676 -35.67 -27.50 0.31
C LYS A 676 -36.17 -27.48 1.75
N ALA A 677 -36.53 -28.64 2.32
CA ALA A 677 -36.92 -28.74 3.72
C ALA A 677 -35.77 -28.35 4.67
N TRP A 678 -34.53 -28.74 4.35
CA TRP A 678 -33.35 -28.29 5.10
C TRP A 678 -33.17 -26.76 5.04
N LEU A 679 -33.31 -26.14 3.88
CA LEU A 679 -33.26 -24.67 3.72
C LEU A 679 -34.36 -23.96 4.52
N ALA A 680 -35.59 -24.47 4.47
CA ALA A 680 -36.71 -23.93 5.23
C ALA A 680 -36.49 -24.01 6.75
N ALA A 681 -35.86 -25.08 7.23
CA ALA A 681 -35.47 -25.21 8.63
C ALA A 681 -34.43 -24.14 9.01
N GLN A 682 -33.37 -23.95 8.21
CA GLN A 682 -32.36 -22.90 8.45
C GLN A 682 -32.99 -21.50 8.51
N SER A 683 -33.94 -21.21 7.61
CA SER A 683 -34.67 -19.95 7.60
C SER A 683 -35.54 -19.75 8.86
N THR A 684 -36.23 -20.81 9.31
CA THR A 684 -37.06 -20.80 10.52
C THR A 684 -36.23 -20.60 11.79
N ASP A 685 -35.01 -21.15 11.81
CA ASP A 685 -34.05 -21.01 12.92
C ASP A 685 -33.37 -19.63 12.95
N GLY A 686 -33.72 -18.73 12.02
CA GLY A 686 -33.18 -17.36 11.96
C GLY A 686 -31.80 -17.26 11.28
N THR A 687 -31.31 -18.34 10.70
CA THR A 687 -30.04 -18.40 9.96
C THR A 687 -30.28 -18.83 8.51
N PRO A 688 -31.05 -18.07 7.70
CA PRO A 688 -31.31 -18.46 6.32
C PRO A 688 -30.00 -18.51 5.52
N LEU A 689 -29.92 -19.46 4.58
CA LEU A 689 -28.81 -19.53 3.66
C LEU A 689 -28.81 -18.29 2.76
N LYS A 690 -27.75 -17.48 2.85
CA LYS A 690 -27.47 -16.37 1.95
C LYS A 690 -26.24 -16.61 1.11
N VAL A 691 -26.33 -16.27 -0.18
CA VAL A 691 -25.21 -16.28 -1.13
C VAL A 691 -24.97 -14.87 -1.68
N TYR A 692 -23.72 -14.43 -1.62
CA TYR A 692 -23.23 -13.17 -2.15
C TYR A 692 -22.47 -13.44 -3.44
N TYR A 693 -22.93 -12.83 -4.52
CA TYR A 693 -22.46 -13.14 -5.87
C TYR A 693 -22.29 -11.86 -6.69
N GLN A 694 -21.50 -11.93 -7.76
CA GLN A 694 -21.38 -10.81 -8.69
C GLN A 694 -22.63 -10.75 -9.58
N LEU A 695 -23.27 -9.58 -9.65
CA LEU A 695 -24.37 -9.34 -10.57
C LEU A 695 -23.91 -9.42 -12.03
N ALA A 696 -24.71 -10.06 -12.88
CA ALA A 696 -24.48 -10.11 -14.33
C ALA A 696 -24.41 -8.70 -14.96
N ALA A 697 -25.27 -7.80 -14.49
CA ALA A 697 -25.25 -6.38 -14.78
C ALA A 697 -25.32 -5.59 -13.46
N PRO A 698 -24.41 -4.63 -13.20
CA PRO A 698 -24.50 -3.78 -12.03
C PRO A 698 -25.83 -3.01 -11.99
N THR A 699 -26.37 -2.80 -10.81
CA THR A 699 -27.52 -1.90 -10.62
C THR A 699 -27.03 -0.57 -10.06
N THR A 700 -27.65 0.53 -10.49
CA THR A 700 -27.28 1.88 -10.06
C THR A 700 -28.48 2.62 -9.48
N THR A 701 -28.24 3.39 -8.43
CA THR A 701 -29.24 4.29 -7.82
C THR A 701 -28.63 5.67 -7.67
N GLN A 702 -29.33 6.69 -8.14
CA GLN A 702 -28.88 8.08 -8.06
C GLN A 702 -29.41 8.75 -6.80
N HIS A 703 -28.50 9.26 -5.98
CA HIS A 703 -28.78 10.08 -4.79
C HIS A 703 -28.39 11.54 -5.02
N ALA A 704 -28.56 12.37 -3.99
CA ALA A 704 -28.12 13.76 -4.03
C ALA A 704 -26.58 13.86 -4.09
N ALA A 705 -26.07 14.50 -5.14
CA ALA A 705 -24.67 14.86 -5.29
C ALA A 705 -24.22 15.87 -4.24
N GLN A 706 -22.95 15.84 -3.87
CA GLN A 706 -22.36 16.78 -2.90
C GLN A 706 -21.10 17.43 -3.47
N THR A 707 -20.98 18.73 -3.25
CA THR A 707 -19.73 19.45 -3.49
C THR A 707 -18.82 19.24 -2.28
N ILE A 708 -17.69 18.57 -2.49
CA ILE A 708 -16.71 18.27 -1.45
C ILE A 708 -15.41 19.00 -1.78
N PRO A 709 -15.15 20.17 -1.18
CA PRO A 709 -13.90 20.90 -1.35
C PRO A 709 -12.67 20.09 -0.94
N GLN A 710 -11.62 20.21 -1.76
CA GLN A 710 -10.29 19.73 -1.45
C GLN A 710 -9.57 20.75 -0.56
N PRO A 711 -8.99 20.32 0.56
CA PRO A 711 -8.06 21.17 1.29
C PRO A 711 -6.75 21.31 0.49
N HIS A 712 -6.12 22.48 0.57
CA HIS A 712 -4.82 22.73 -0.06
C HIS A 712 -3.71 21.86 0.53
N LEU A 713 -2.89 21.29 -0.35
CA LEU A 713 -1.71 20.46 -0.14
C LEU A 713 -1.98 19.16 0.65
N ASN A 714 -2.54 19.25 1.85
CA ASN A 714 -2.80 18.11 2.71
C ASN A 714 -4.29 17.83 2.85
N ALA A 715 -4.71 16.64 2.45
CA ALA A 715 -6.08 16.16 2.66
C ALA A 715 -6.07 14.80 3.35
N ASN A 716 -6.87 14.65 4.40
CA ASN A 716 -7.09 13.39 5.10
C ASN A 716 -8.57 13.02 4.98
N ILE A 717 -8.87 11.89 4.35
CA ILE A 717 -10.22 11.45 4.00
C ILE A 717 -10.50 10.08 4.63
N PHE A 718 -11.59 9.97 5.40
CA PHE A 718 -12.01 8.74 6.08
C PHE A 718 -13.53 8.74 6.35
N THR A 719 -14.13 7.56 6.61
CA THR A 719 -15.58 7.42 6.89
C THR A 719 -15.91 7.35 8.39
N GLY A 720 -14.90 7.14 9.24
CA GLY A 720 -15.07 6.89 10.68
C GLY A 720 -15.43 5.45 11.03
N ILE A 721 -15.53 4.58 10.02
CA ILE A 721 -15.65 3.13 10.14
C ILE A 721 -14.60 2.48 9.23
N ASP A 722 -14.44 1.16 9.35
CA ASP A 722 -13.53 0.37 8.51
C ASP A 722 -14.14 0.10 7.11
N ALA A 723 -14.32 1.17 6.34
CA ALA A 723 -14.83 1.13 4.96
C ALA A 723 -13.79 1.67 3.98
N PRO A 724 -13.41 0.91 2.93
CA PRO A 724 -12.47 1.35 1.93
C PRO A 724 -12.95 2.58 1.17
N ILE A 725 -12.01 3.43 0.78
CA ILE A 725 -12.27 4.69 0.08
C ILE A 725 -11.40 4.76 -1.16
N SER A 726 -11.93 5.33 -2.23
CA SER A 726 -11.21 5.71 -3.44
C SER A 726 -11.60 7.13 -3.82
N ILE A 727 -10.62 7.96 -4.12
CA ILE A 727 -10.84 9.36 -4.50
C ILE A 727 -10.11 9.70 -5.79
N ASP A 728 -10.73 10.56 -6.57
CA ASP A 728 -10.09 11.28 -7.67
C ASP A 728 -10.03 12.76 -7.28
N TYR A 729 -8.84 13.34 -7.37
CA TYR A 729 -8.56 14.69 -6.89
C TYR A 729 -7.67 15.47 -7.86
N SER A 730 -7.61 16.78 -7.66
CA SER A 730 -6.74 17.66 -8.43
C SER A 730 -5.43 17.86 -7.68
N ARG A 731 -4.29 17.66 -8.35
CA ARG A 731 -2.96 17.88 -7.76
C ARG A 731 -2.55 19.34 -7.82
N ASP A 732 -1.86 19.80 -6.78
CA ASP A 732 -1.22 21.10 -6.75
C ASP A 732 -0.12 21.19 -7.81
N ILE A 733 -0.12 22.32 -8.54
CA ILE A 733 0.79 22.54 -9.66
C ILE A 733 2.23 22.77 -9.19
N ALA A 734 2.42 23.46 -8.07
CA ALA A 734 3.76 23.77 -7.55
C ALA A 734 4.45 22.49 -7.06
N SER A 735 3.72 21.67 -6.31
CA SER A 735 4.17 20.35 -5.82
C SER A 735 4.52 19.41 -6.97
N TRP A 736 3.69 19.38 -8.02
CA TRP A 736 3.96 18.60 -9.23
C TRP A 736 5.22 19.06 -9.97
N LEU A 737 5.43 20.37 -10.10
CA LEU A 737 6.63 20.94 -10.73
C LEU A 737 7.90 20.63 -9.92
N GLN A 738 7.84 20.75 -8.60
CA GLN A 738 8.95 20.43 -7.70
C GLN A 738 9.37 18.96 -7.84
N GLN A 739 8.43 18.03 -7.81
CA GLN A 739 8.72 16.59 -7.98
C GLN A 739 9.36 16.26 -9.34
N LYS A 740 9.02 17.01 -10.40
CA LYS A 740 9.67 16.86 -11.72
C LYS A 740 11.08 17.45 -11.74
N SER A 741 11.28 18.57 -11.05
CA SER A 741 12.57 19.25 -10.94
C SER A 741 13.59 18.46 -10.10
N ASP A 742 13.14 17.69 -9.11
CA ASP A 742 14.00 16.96 -8.16
C ASP A 742 14.58 15.64 -8.70
N LYS A 743 14.39 15.32 -9.99
CA LYS A 743 15.07 14.19 -10.62
C LYS A 743 16.56 14.51 -10.83
N VAL A 744 17.39 14.06 -9.89
CA VAL A 744 18.85 14.20 -9.96
C VAL A 744 19.40 13.35 -11.11
N GLN A 745 20.07 13.99 -12.08
CA GLN A 745 20.72 13.35 -13.20
C GLN A 745 22.13 12.88 -12.81
N GLU A 746 22.49 11.63 -13.15
CA GLU A 746 23.84 11.09 -12.97
C GLU A 746 24.91 11.96 -13.65
N THR A 747 26.07 12.08 -13.01
CA THR A 747 27.27 12.72 -13.59
C THR A 747 27.88 11.83 -14.68
N TRP A 748 28.53 12.44 -15.68
CA TRP A 748 29.30 11.72 -16.70
C TRP A 748 30.46 10.91 -16.09
N ILE A 749 30.54 9.63 -16.46
CA ILE A 749 31.59 8.68 -16.07
C ILE A 749 32.60 8.56 -17.22
N THR A 750 33.89 8.73 -16.92
CA THR A 750 34.98 8.51 -17.89
C THR A 750 35.36 7.02 -17.92
N PRO A 751 35.24 6.30 -19.06
CA PRO A 751 35.63 4.90 -19.15
C PRO A 751 37.14 4.71 -19.14
N THR A 752 37.59 3.57 -18.59
CA THR A 752 38.96 3.07 -18.78
C THR A 752 39.07 2.40 -20.14
N LEU A 753 39.82 3.02 -21.05
CA LEU A 753 40.05 2.47 -22.40
C LEU A 753 41.07 1.33 -22.37
N ILE A 754 40.88 0.33 -23.22
CA ILE A 754 41.71 -0.89 -23.31
C ILE A 754 42.17 -1.16 -24.75
N ASN A 755 42.96 -2.21 -24.98
CA ASN A 755 43.41 -2.65 -26.32
C ASN A 755 44.08 -1.55 -27.19
N GLY A 756 44.82 -0.64 -26.56
CA GLY A 756 45.55 0.42 -27.25
C GLY A 756 44.70 1.64 -27.62
N TRP A 757 43.40 1.64 -27.32
CA TRP A 757 42.54 2.81 -27.47
C TRP A 757 42.89 3.90 -26.47
N LYS A 758 42.87 5.16 -26.94
CA LYS A 758 43.21 6.36 -26.18
C LYS A 758 42.15 7.43 -26.38
N ILE A 759 41.96 8.26 -25.37
CA ILE A 759 41.10 9.45 -25.48
C ILE A 759 41.79 10.43 -26.41
N GLN A 760 41.08 10.95 -27.40
CA GLN A 760 41.59 12.01 -28.24
C GLN A 760 41.40 13.35 -27.54
N THR A 761 42.49 13.89 -26.97
CA THR A 761 42.45 15.07 -26.07
C THR A 761 42.37 16.41 -26.80
N GLU A 762 42.59 16.44 -28.11
CA GLU A 762 42.61 17.68 -28.91
C GLU A 762 41.21 18.19 -29.31
N VAL A 763 40.15 17.41 -29.03
CA VAL A 763 38.77 17.79 -29.39
C VAL A 763 37.85 17.53 -28.19
N ALA A 764 37.30 18.59 -27.60
CA ALA A 764 36.23 18.48 -26.62
C ALA A 764 34.94 17.95 -27.28
N PRO A 765 34.05 17.22 -26.55
CA PRO A 765 34.11 16.88 -25.12
C PRO A 765 34.86 15.55 -24.82
N HIS A 766 35.35 15.43 -23.58
CA HIS A 766 36.00 14.22 -23.05
C HIS A 766 35.10 12.97 -23.17
N VAL A 767 35.73 11.82 -23.45
CA VAL A 767 35.05 10.53 -23.56
C VAL A 767 34.33 10.18 -22.26
N GLY A 768 33.04 9.85 -22.36
CA GLY A 768 32.25 9.49 -21.18
C GLY A 768 30.91 8.85 -21.50
N TYR A 769 30.30 8.28 -20.48
CA TYR A 769 28.93 7.77 -20.53
C TYR A 769 28.18 8.11 -19.23
N PHE A 770 26.85 8.20 -19.27
CA PHE A 770 25.99 8.26 -18.07
C PHE A 770 24.63 7.64 -18.38
N LYS A 771 23.83 7.35 -17.36
CA LYS A 771 22.46 6.86 -17.53
C LYS A 771 21.46 7.91 -17.07
N ASP A 772 20.47 8.20 -17.90
CA ASP A 772 19.42 9.15 -17.54
C ASP A 772 18.34 8.54 -16.64
N SER A 773 17.48 9.40 -16.10
CA SER A 773 16.37 8.98 -15.22
C SER A 773 15.32 8.07 -15.90
N MET A 774 15.44 7.82 -17.21
CA MET A 774 14.61 6.89 -17.98
C MET A 774 15.33 5.57 -18.28
N GLY A 775 16.55 5.39 -17.76
CA GLY A 775 17.37 4.20 -17.97
C GLY A 775 18.07 4.17 -19.33
N ILE A 776 18.22 5.30 -20.01
CA ILE A 776 18.95 5.39 -21.27
C ILE A 776 20.39 5.78 -20.99
N VAL A 777 21.32 4.97 -21.49
CA VAL A 777 22.76 5.25 -21.45
C VAL A 777 23.10 6.14 -22.63
N HIS A 778 23.74 7.26 -22.34
CA HIS A 778 24.24 8.23 -23.32
C HIS A 778 25.76 8.17 -23.35
N MET A 779 26.35 8.21 -24.54
CA MET A 779 27.81 8.22 -24.72
C MET A 779 28.28 9.48 -25.46
N ARG A 780 29.53 9.89 -25.19
CA ARG A 780 30.17 11.03 -25.85
C ARG A 780 31.67 10.84 -26.00
N GLY A 781 32.26 11.67 -26.86
CA GLY A 781 33.69 11.88 -27.04
C GLY A 781 34.29 11.17 -28.23
N PHE A 782 35.62 11.28 -28.36
CA PHE A 782 36.40 10.70 -29.46
C PHE A 782 37.54 9.82 -28.93
N VAL A 783 37.72 8.66 -29.58
CA VAL A 783 38.79 7.71 -29.27
C VAL A 783 39.69 7.48 -30.48
N THR A 784 40.94 7.11 -30.23
CA THR A 784 41.98 6.89 -31.26
C THR A 784 42.97 5.78 -30.87
N GLY A 785 43.75 5.27 -31.82
CA GLY A 785 44.95 4.46 -31.55
C GLY A 785 44.79 2.94 -31.40
N GLY A 786 43.56 2.43 -31.21
CA GLY A 786 43.29 0.99 -31.18
C GLY A 786 43.02 0.39 -32.56
N ALA A 787 42.78 -0.91 -32.68
CA ALA A 787 42.55 -1.59 -33.96
C ALA A 787 41.07 -1.97 -34.19
N ALA A 788 40.66 -2.07 -35.46
CA ALA A 788 39.34 -2.63 -35.80
C ALA A 788 39.23 -4.10 -35.32
N GLY A 789 38.04 -4.50 -34.88
CA GLY A 789 37.77 -5.80 -34.25
C GLY A 789 38.11 -5.88 -32.76
N THR A 790 38.56 -4.80 -32.12
CA THR A 790 38.94 -4.79 -30.69
C THR A 790 37.96 -4.02 -29.82
N ILE A 791 37.95 -4.35 -28.52
CA ILE A 791 37.12 -3.66 -27.51
C ILE A 791 37.77 -2.32 -27.16
N ILE A 792 36.98 -1.24 -27.18
CA ILE A 792 37.35 0.10 -26.78
C ILE A 792 37.36 0.21 -25.24
N PHE A 793 36.27 -0.20 -24.59
CA PHE A 793 36.12 -0.33 -23.13
C PHE A 793 34.92 -1.22 -22.78
N ASN A 794 34.72 -1.51 -21.48
CA ASN A 794 33.56 -2.26 -20.98
C ASN A 794 32.65 -1.37 -20.13
N LEU A 795 31.34 -1.47 -20.36
CA LEU A 795 30.31 -0.88 -19.52
C LEU A 795 30.07 -1.75 -18.27
N PRO A 796 29.93 -1.13 -17.08
CA PRO A 796 29.58 -1.85 -15.86
C PRO A 796 28.14 -2.39 -15.94
N GLU A 797 27.85 -3.36 -15.08
CA GLU A 797 26.49 -3.89 -14.88
C GLU A 797 25.50 -2.74 -14.58
N GLY A 798 24.32 -2.82 -15.18
CA GLY A 798 23.31 -1.75 -15.09
C GLY A 798 23.53 -0.58 -16.08
N TYR A 799 24.59 -0.59 -16.89
CA TYR A 799 24.79 0.32 -18.03
C TYR A 799 24.87 -0.43 -19.37
N ARG A 800 24.68 -1.76 -19.38
CA ARG A 800 24.82 -2.61 -20.57
C ARG A 800 23.50 -2.69 -21.33
N PRO A 801 23.49 -2.90 -22.65
CA PRO A 801 22.24 -3.16 -23.37
C PRO A 801 21.77 -4.61 -23.16
N ALA A 802 20.46 -4.86 -23.16
CA ALA A 802 19.91 -6.23 -23.06
C ALA A 802 20.23 -7.11 -24.29
N GLN A 803 20.48 -6.49 -25.44
CA GLN A 803 20.80 -7.16 -26.71
C GLN A 803 21.90 -6.41 -27.44
N ILE A 804 22.58 -7.09 -28.38
CA ILE A 804 23.64 -6.49 -29.19
C ILE A 804 23.05 -5.33 -29.99
N SER A 805 23.61 -4.14 -29.81
CA SER A 805 23.23 -2.91 -30.50
C SER A 805 24.39 -2.42 -31.37
N ARG A 806 24.08 -1.93 -32.58
CA ARG A 806 25.09 -1.50 -33.56
C ARG A 806 24.81 -0.10 -34.08
N TRP A 807 25.87 0.68 -34.26
CA TRP A 807 25.80 2.05 -34.77
C TRP A 807 26.79 2.25 -35.90
N ALA A 808 26.37 3.01 -36.91
CA ALA A 808 27.28 3.67 -37.83
C ALA A 808 27.83 4.91 -37.11
N VAL A 809 29.15 5.08 -37.11
CA VAL A 809 29.82 6.18 -36.41
C VAL A 809 30.78 6.89 -37.33
N TYR A 810 31.11 8.14 -37.02
CA TYR A 810 32.19 8.85 -37.70
C TYR A 810 33.54 8.20 -37.36
N ALA A 811 34.31 7.81 -38.38
CA ALA A 811 35.61 7.17 -38.28
C ALA A 811 36.57 7.76 -39.34
N THR A 812 37.16 8.92 -39.03
CA THR A 812 38.14 9.66 -39.86
C THR A 812 37.74 9.87 -41.33
N ALA A 813 36.99 10.94 -41.61
CA ALA A 813 36.53 11.28 -42.96
C ALA A 813 35.73 10.17 -43.68
N ALA A 814 35.28 9.15 -42.95
CA ALA A 814 34.47 8.03 -43.42
C ALA A 814 33.56 7.50 -42.28
N PHE A 815 32.68 6.55 -42.61
CA PHE A 815 31.88 5.82 -41.61
C PHE A 815 32.63 4.59 -41.09
N GLY A 816 32.53 4.35 -39.80
CA GLY A 816 32.91 3.10 -39.13
C GLY A 816 31.70 2.48 -38.44
N SER A 817 31.91 1.34 -37.77
CA SER A 817 30.87 0.66 -37.02
C SER A 817 31.30 0.37 -35.60
N ILE A 818 30.41 0.67 -34.65
CA ILE A 818 30.54 0.26 -33.24
C ILE A 818 29.44 -0.74 -32.90
N SER A 819 29.80 -1.78 -32.17
CA SER A 819 28.85 -2.74 -31.60
C SER A 819 28.99 -2.77 -30.08
N ILE A 820 27.89 -2.62 -29.35
CA ILE A 820 27.84 -2.83 -27.90
C ILE A 820 27.09 -4.13 -27.67
N VAL A 821 27.78 -5.12 -27.13
CA VAL A 821 27.21 -6.45 -26.87
C VAL A 821 26.66 -6.51 -25.44
N SER A 822 25.82 -7.51 -25.16
CA SER A 822 25.07 -7.59 -23.88
C SER A 822 25.94 -7.73 -22.63
N ASN A 823 27.19 -8.19 -22.75
CA ASN A 823 28.13 -8.21 -21.62
C ASN A 823 28.79 -6.84 -21.34
N GLY A 824 28.40 -5.78 -22.06
CA GLY A 824 28.89 -4.42 -21.88
C GLY A 824 30.12 -4.06 -22.70
N ALA A 825 30.70 -4.99 -23.48
CA ALA A 825 31.86 -4.68 -24.31
C ALA A 825 31.49 -3.79 -25.50
N VAL A 826 32.19 -2.65 -25.62
CA VAL A 826 32.04 -1.68 -26.71
C VAL A 826 33.12 -1.95 -27.75
N TYR A 827 32.75 -2.54 -28.89
CA TYR A 827 33.67 -2.89 -29.98
C TYR A 827 33.72 -1.82 -31.06
N PHE A 828 34.93 -1.50 -31.54
CA PHE A 828 35.08 -0.88 -32.86
C PHE A 828 35.22 -1.97 -33.91
N MET A 829 34.18 -2.20 -34.70
CA MET A 829 34.11 -3.33 -35.63
C MET A 829 34.88 -3.07 -36.92
N SER A 830 34.77 -1.87 -37.48
CA SER A 830 35.38 -1.51 -38.77
C SER A 830 35.47 0.01 -38.95
N GLY A 831 36.43 0.47 -39.76
CA GLY A 831 36.64 1.88 -40.10
C GLY A 831 38.06 2.37 -39.77
N ALA A 832 38.36 3.62 -40.14
CA ALA A 832 39.65 4.25 -39.83
C ALA A 832 39.72 4.68 -38.35
N ASN A 833 40.82 4.32 -37.68
CA ASN A 833 40.99 4.38 -36.23
C ASN A 833 41.76 5.61 -35.72
N THR A 834 42.11 6.55 -36.59
CA THR A 834 42.81 7.78 -36.18
C THR A 834 41.88 8.77 -35.46
N ARG A 835 40.56 8.70 -35.71
CA ARG A 835 39.51 9.39 -34.95
C ARG A 835 38.16 8.68 -35.08
N VAL A 836 37.65 8.12 -33.99
CA VAL A 836 36.36 7.43 -33.91
C VAL A 836 35.43 8.15 -32.92
N SER A 837 34.20 8.47 -33.33
CA SER A 837 33.23 9.16 -32.50
C SER A 837 32.36 8.19 -31.68
N LEU A 838 32.13 8.54 -30.42
CA LEU A 838 31.15 7.92 -29.53
C LEU A 838 29.92 8.82 -29.29
N ASN A 839 29.87 9.98 -29.93
CA ASN A 839 28.76 10.91 -29.79
C ASN A 839 27.48 10.31 -30.36
N GLU A 840 26.35 10.65 -29.74
CA GLU A 840 24.99 10.26 -30.19
C GLU A 840 24.72 8.76 -30.14
N ILE A 841 25.63 7.96 -29.57
CA ILE A 841 25.33 6.58 -29.20
C ILE A 841 24.47 6.61 -27.94
N SER A 842 23.25 6.11 -28.04
CA SER A 842 22.31 5.99 -26.92
C SER A 842 21.51 4.70 -27.00
N PHE A 843 21.32 4.04 -25.85
CA PHE A 843 20.55 2.80 -25.76
C PHE A 843 19.99 2.59 -24.36
N ARG A 844 18.95 1.75 -24.25
CA ARG A 844 18.37 1.39 -22.95
C ARG A 844 19.25 0.40 -22.20
N ALA A 845 19.59 0.70 -20.96
CA ALA A 845 20.28 -0.23 -20.08
C ALA A 845 19.42 -1.47 -19.78
N GLU A 846 20.08 -2.58 -19.47
CA GLU A 846 19.49 -3.75 -18.83
C GLU A 846 18.83 -3.32 -17.51
N GLY A 847 17.60 -3.80 -17.31
CA GLY A 847 16.77 -3.48 -16.15
C GLY A 847 16.90 -4.53 -15.08
#